data_AF-A0A9W6XEZ9-F1
#
_entry.id   AF-A0A9W6XEZ9-F1
#
_cell.length_a   1.000
_cell.length_b   1.000
_cell.length_c   1.000
_cell.angle_alpha   90.00
_cell.angle_beta   90.00
_cell.angle_gamma   90.00
#
_symmetry.space_group_name_H-M   'P 1'
#
loop_
_entity.id
_entity.type
_entity.pdbx_description
1 polymer ?
#
loop_
_entity_poly.entity_id
_entity_poly.type
_entity_poly.pdbx_seq_one_letter_code
_entity_poly.pdbx_strand_id
1 'polypeptide(L)'
;MSLIISGDCGGTNTRLSLWKIPKGATQLKGNIAPGDAIFAKKYLNEEHSSFNEVCHLFMNEAKLTDQVPEACVLACAGPILNNTVDFTNVEFGWKIDGASLEKELGIKQVKLINDFAAMGYGLLTLRPHEYIVLNDVPKDETAPMATIGAGTGLGECFLTPGNDGQYSCFACEGGHTDFAPADEIEIELYNEIKAKLGCGKRFSVERIVSGPGLATIYEFLAKKFPEKVDPKVHEEFLKANTQQGKVIGENAKTNELCNQTLEIFVGAYGREAGNAMLKYLPRGGFYITGGLAPKNLDYFTKKDIFLNSLFDKGRVSPALRACPIYLVLTEELGERGAHFYATSLKYCRPISNVWCGKKNRFTNIKQGWKIDGPGLEKELGITTVKLINDFAAMGYGLLTLKPHEYIVLNEAEKEEGAPIATIGAGTGLGECYLTADKDGQYSCFPCEGGHTDFAPADEIEIELYNSIKEELGCHRRFSVERIVSGPGLATIYRFLAQKFPDKVDKKVHDAFLAAKSLQGKIVGDNAKTNELCNQAMEIFVDAYGREAGCAMLKYLPRGGFYITGGLAPKNLDYFTQKDIFLKACFNKGRVSPALEAIPIYLVLTEDLGERGAHYYAYQLLESYNHSLLGDTIARERVQEKFATTDHLALYSTIAAVGVAVGVVLGNVLRK
;
A
#
# COMPACT_ATOMS: atom_id res chain seq x y z
N MET A 1 -24.31 13.60 28.75
CA MET A 1 -24.39 13.10 27.36
C MET A 1 -23.51 14.03 26.54
N SER A 2 -22.93 13.54 25.45
CA SER A 2 -22.03 14.35 24.61
C SER A 2 -22.61 14.43 23.22
N LEU A 3 -22.39 15.56 22.54
CA LEU A 3 -22.71 15.71 21.12
C LEU A 3 -21.43 15.60 20.31
N ILE A 4 -21.49 14.94 19.15
CA ILE A 4 -20.40 14.92 18.18
C ILE A 4 -20.96 15.11 16.77
N ILE A 5 -20.14 15.67 15.88
CA ILE A 5 -20.45 15.82 14.46
C ILE A 5 -19.60 14.85 13.65
N SER A 6 -20.19 14.23 12.64
CA SER A 6 -19.47 13.55 11.58
C SER A 6 -19.89 14.10 10.22
N GLY A 7 -18.96 14.17 9.27
CA GLY A 7 -19.24 14.66 7.93
C GLY A 7 -18.58 13.86 6.83
N ASP A 8 -19.23 13.85 5.66
CA ASP A 8 -18.68 13.40 4.37
C ASP A 8 -18.71 14.58 3.38
N CYS A 9 -17.53 15.07 3.05
CA CYS A 9 -17.26 16.28 2.28
C CYS A 9 -16.71 15.87 0.91
N GLY A 10 -17.60 15.76 -0.07
CA GLY A 10 -17.25 15.55 -1.48
C GLY A 10 -17.06 16.86 -2.24
N GLY A 11 -16.70 16.77 -3.52
CA GLY A 11 -16.59 17.96 -4.39
C GLY A 11 -17.93 18.65 -4.64
N THR A 12 -19.01 17.90 -4.89
CA THR A 12 -20.33 18.48 -5.24
C THR A 12 -21.23 18.69 -4.03
N ASN A 13 -21.13 17.82 -3.03
CA ASN A 13 -22.04 17.83 -1.88
C ASN A 13 -21.29 17.55 -0.59
N THR A 14 -21.81 18.12 0.49
CA THR A 14 -21.39 17.85 1.87
C THR A 14 -22.56 17.26 2.63
N ARG A 15 -22.33 16.18 3.40
CA ARG A 15 -23.30 15.60 4.33
C ARG A 15 -22.77 15.74 5.74
N LEU A 16 -23.58 16.27 6.64
CA LEU A 16 -23.25 16.41 8.06
C LEU A 16 -24.30 15.67 8.90
N SER A 17 -23.84 15.01 9.96
CA SER A 17 -24.67 14.30 10.93
C SER A 17 -24.27 14.66 12.36
N LEU A 18 -25.28 14.92 13.19
CA LEU A 18 -25.16 15.23 14.60
C LEU A 18 -25.62 14.02 15.42
N TRP A 19 -24.74 13.58 16.32
CA TRP A 19 -24.95 12.38 17.11
C TRP A 19 -25.02 12.70 18.59
N LYS A 20 -25.97 12.05 19.27
CA LYS A 20 -26.12 12.11 20.72
C LYS A 20 -25.52 10.85 21.34
N ILE A 21 -24.40 11.03 22.07
CA ILE A 21 -23.63 9.94 22.67
C ILE A 21 -24.00 9.79 24.16
N PRO A 22 -24.50 8.61 24.58
CA PRO A 22 -24.74 8.32 25.99
C PRO A 22 -23.49 8.48 26.86
N LYS A 23 -23.67 8.88 28.12
CA LYS A 23 -22.55 9.03 29.06
C LYS A 23 -21.98 7.65 29.40
N GLY A 24 -20.65 7.47 29.28
CA GLY A 24 -20.00 6.19 29.53
C GLY A 24 -20.19 5.15 28.42
N ALA A 25 -20.74 5.54 27.27
CA ALA A 25 -20.82 4.66 26.11
C ALA A 25 -19.42 4.14 25.75
N THR A 26 -19.33 2.84 25.50
CA THR A 26 -18.11 2.21 25.00
C THR A 26 -18.40 1.61 23.64
N GLN A 27 -17.41 1.63 22.77
CA GLN A 27 -17.49 0.92 21.53
C GLN A 27 -17.19 -0.56 21.77
N LEU A 28 -18.15 -1.41 21.39
CA LEU A 28 -17.95 -2.85 21.35
C LEU A 28 -17.46 -3.25 19.96
N LYS A 29 -16.48 -4.14 19.90
CA LYS A 29 -15.94 -4.68 18.66
C LYS A 29 -17.05 -5.31 17.82
N GLY A 30 -17.11 -4.98 16.52
CA GLY A 30 -18.11 -5.51 15.59
C GLY A 30 -19.49 -4.82 15.64
N ASN A 31 -19.61 -3.73 16.39
CA ASN A 31 -20.83 -2.91 16.45
C ASN A 31 -20.61 -1.53 15.80
N ILE A 32 -21.70 -0.91 15.37
CA ILE A 32 -21.73 0.50 14.98
C ILE A 32 -21.31 1.36 16.18
N ALA A 33 -20.62 2.47 15.93
CA ALA A 33 -20.23 3.42 16.95
C ALA A 33 -21.46 3.88 17.76
N PRO A 34 -21.36 3.96 19.10
CA PRO A 34 -22.51 4.21 19.96
C PRO A 34 -23.05 5.63 19.81
N GLY A 35 -24.37 5.78 19.65
CA GLY A 35 -25.02 7.08 19.59
C GLY A 35 -26.26 7.05 18.71
N ASP A 36 -27.17 8.00 18.95
CA ASP A 36 -28.34 8.21 18.09
C ASP A 36 -28.09 9.40 17.18
N ALA A 37 -28.28 9.23 15.87
CA ALA A 37 -28.32 10.35 14.94
C ALA A 37 -29.58 11.18 15.24
N ILE A 38 -29.39 12.42 15.70
CA ILE A 38 -30.50 13.31 16.07
C ILE A 38 -30.79 14.37 15.00
N PHE A 39 -29.84 14.60 14.10
CA PHE A 39 -30.03 15.46 12.93
C PHE A 39 -29.02 15.08 11.85
N ALA A 40 -29.43 15.06 10.58
CA ALA A 40 -28.55 14.84 9.45
C ALA A 40 -29.06 15.66 8.26
N LYS A 41 -28.13 16.27 7.52
CA LYS A 41 -28.48 17.08 6.35
C LYS A 41 -27.39 17.05 5.29
N LYS A 42 -27.82 17.15 4.03
CA LYS A 42 -27.00 17.26 2.85
C LYS A 42 -27.10 18.67 2.28
N TYR A 43 -25.96 19.23 1.88
CA TYR A 43 -25.82 20.55 1.27
C TYR A 43 -25.18 20.41 -0.11
N LEU A 44 -25.64 21.21 -1.07
CA LEU A 44 -24.99 21.40 -2.36
C LEU A 44 -23.87 22.43 -2.20
N ASN A 45 -22.63 22.05 -2.48
CA ASN A 45 -21.49 22.91 -2.20
C ASN A 45 -21.51 24.20 -3.04
N GLU A 46 -22.09 24.17 -4.24
CA GLU A 46 -22.23 25.33 -5.12
C GLU A 46 -23.16 26.43 -4.58
N GLU A 47 -24.05 26.08 -3.64
CA GLU A 47 -24.98 27.04 -3.02
C GLU A 47 -24.34 27.83 -1.87
N HIS A 48 -23.09 27.53 -1.51
CA HIS A 48 -22.42 28.11 -0.34
C HIS A 48 -21.03 28.66 -0.67
N SER A 49 -20.73 29.82 -0.09
CA SER A 49 -19.47 30.54 -0.35
C SER A 49 -18.27 29.92 0.35
N SER A 50 -18.50 29.19 1.44
CA SER A 50 -17.45 28.54 2.24
C SER A 50 -17.99 27.33 3.02
N PHE A 51 -17.10 26.44 3.43
CA PHE A 51 -17.46 25.32 4.31
C PHE A 51 -17.88 25.79 5.72
N ASN A 52 -17.34 26.90 6.20
CA ASN A 52 -17.69 27.47 7.50
C ASN A 52 -19.17 27.91 7.52
N GLU A 53 -19.65 28.49 6.41
CA GLU A 53 -21.07 28.82 6.21
C GLU A 53 -21.95 27.56 6.35
N VAL A 54 -21.55 26.45 5.74
CA VAL A 54 -22.27 25.16 5.84
C VAL A 54 -22.31 24.67 7.29
N CYS A 55 -21.20 24.77 8.03
CA CYS A 55 -21.15 24.38 9.45
C CYS A 55 -22.11 25.22 10.31
N HIS A 56 -22.12 26.55 10.16
CA HIS A 56 -23.02 27.43 10.91
C HIS A 56 -24.49 27.18 10.56
N LEU A 57 -24.78 27.01 9.27
CA LEU A 57 -26.12 26.66 8.79
C LEU A 57 -26.58 25.33 9.41
N PHE A 58 -25.73 24.31 9.40
CA PHE A 58 -26.01 23.01 10.00
C PHE A 58 -26.27 23.11 11.50
N MET A 59 -25.44 23.84 12.26
CA MET A 59 -25.65 24.01 13.70
C MET A 59 -26.93 24.76 14.03
N ASN A 60 -27.28 25.78 13.25
CA ASN A 60 -28.52 26.54 13.39
C ASN A 60 -29.76 25.66 13.08
N GLU A 61 -29.72 24.90 11.98
CA GLU A 61 -30.82 24.01 11.58
C GLU A 61 -30.98 22.82 12.55
N ALA A 62 -29.88 22.35 13.13
CA ALA A 62 -29.86 21.37 14.22
C ALA A 62 -30.32 21.96 15.57
N LYS A 63 -30.57 23.27 15.64
CA LYS A 63 -31.00 24.02 16.84
C LYS A 63 -30.01 23.92 18.01
N LEU A 64 -28.72 23.98 17.70
CA LEU A 64 -27.64 24.02 18.69
C LEU A 64 -27.42 25.48 19.15
N THR A 65 -28.24 25.98 20.08
CA THR A 65 -28.10 27.36 20.60
C THR A 65 -27.15 27.47 21.81
N ASP A 66 -27.07 26.44 22.66
CA ASP A 66 -26.25 26.46 23.90
C ASP A 66 -25.44 25.18 24.13
N GLN A 67 -25.36 24.30 23.11
CA GLN A 67 -24.64 23.04 23.20
C GLN A 67 -23.62 22.95 22.07
N VAL A 68 -22.34 22.96 22.44
CA VAL A 68 -21.25 22.80 21.48
C VAL A 68 -20.84 21.33 21.42
N PRO A 69 -20.78 20.71 20.22
CA PRO A 69 -20.23 19.38 20.05
C PRO A 69 -18.81 19.26 20.63
N GLU A 70 -18.51 18.13 21.26
CA GLU A 70 -17.19 17.89 21.85
C GLU A 70 -16.14 17.53 20.79
N ALA A 71 -16.56 16.90 19.68
CA ALA A 71 -15.69 16.50 18.59
C ALA A 71 -16.41 16.61 17.24
N CYS A 72 -15.63 16.86 16.19
CA CYS A 72 -16.07 16.85 14.80
C CYS A 72 -15.05 16.07 13.95
N VAL A 73 -15.52 15.13 13.14
CA VAL A 73 -14.68 14.47 12.14
C VAL A 73 -15.28 14.64 10.75
N LEU A 74 -14.46 15.11 9.82
CA LEU A 74 -14.84 15.34 8.43
C LEU A 74 -14.04 14.41 7.52
N ALA A 75 -14.72 13.51 6.84
CA ALA A 75 -14.15 12.72 5.75
C ALA A 75 -14.14 13.58 4.49
N CYS A 76 -12.98 13.83 3.89
CA CYS A 76 -12.84 14.73 2.75
C CYS A 76 -12.29 14.00 1.53
N ALA A 77 -12.91 14.23 0.37
CA ALA A 77 -12.47 13.71 -0.92
C ALA A 77 -11.27 14.50 -1.47
N GLY A 78 -10.10 14.32 -0.84
CA GLY A 78 -8.85 14.95 -1.22
C GLY A 78 -7.71 14.61 -0.26
N PRO A 79 -6.47 14.99 -0.61
CA PRO A 79 -5.32 14.82 0.27
C PRO A 79 -5.46 15.72 1.51
N ILE A 80 -5.25 15.14 2.69
CA ILE A 80 -5.21 15.88 3.96
C ILE A 80 -3.74 16.14 4.30
N LEU A 81 -3.39 17.41 4.48
CA LEU A 81 -2.07 17.84 4.97
C LEU A 81 -2.28 18.76 6.16
N ASN A 82 -1.62 18.50 7.28
CA ASN A 82 -1.69 19.32 8.49
C ASN A 82 -3.12 19.64 8.96
N ASN A 83 -4.03 18.66 8.89
CA ASN A 83 -5.46 18.81 9.23
C ASN A 83 -6.21 19.82 8.33
N THR A 84 -5.75 19.96 7.08
CA THR A 84 -6.29 20.89 6.08
C THR A 84 -6.51 20.16 4.75
N VAL A 85 -7.53 20.58 3.98
CA VAL A 85 -7.77 20.12 2.61
C VAL A 85 -8.18 21.27 1.72
N ASP A 86 -7.72 21.25 0.46
CA ASP A 86 -8.10 22.19 -0.59
C ASP A 86 -8.95 21.48 -1.65
N PHE A 87 -10.20 21.90 -1.79
CA PHE A 87 -11.12 21.44 -2.85
C PHE A 87 -11.00 22.35 -4.08
N THR A 88 -10.01 22.08 -4.91
CA THR A 88 -9.75 22.85 -6.14
C THR A 88 -10.81 22.67 -7.23
N ASN A 89 -11.65 21.64 -7.13
CA ASN A 89 -12.73 21.34 -8.07
C ASN A 89 -14.09 21.97 -7.69
N VAL A 90 -14.19 22.66 -6.55
CA VAL A 90 -15.37 23.45 -6.17
C VAL A 90 -15.21 24.84 -6.79
N GLU A 91 -16.26 25.38 -7.41
CA GLU A 91 -16.22 26.65 -8.17
C GLU A 91 -15.59 27.82 -7.40
N PHE A 92 -15.77 27.86 -6.07
CA PHE A 92 -15.23 28.89 -5.18
C PHE A 92 -13.89 28.53 -4.51
N GLY A 93 -13.32 27.36 -4.78
CA GLY A 93 -12.05 26.91 -4.21
C GLY A 93 -12.09 26.79 -2.68
N TRP A 94 -12.92 25.88 -2.16
CA TRP A 94 -13.02 25.69 -0.71
C TRP A 94 -11.72 25.19 -0.10
N LYS A 95 -11.32 25.81 1.00
CA LYS A 95 -10.29 25.30 1.91
C LYS A 95 -10.95 24.99 3.24
N ILE A 96 -10.79 23.76 3.73
CA ILE A 96 -11.25 23.37 5.05
C ILE A 96 -10.03 23.22 5.94
N ASP A 97 -9.98 24.01 7.02
CA ASP A 97 -8.90 24.00 7.99
C ASP A 97 -9.45 23.62 9.37
N GLY A 98 -9.07 22.45 9.88
CA GLY A 98 -9.63 21.94 11.12
C GLY A 98 -9.36 22.83 12.33
N ALA A 99 -8.15 23.40 12.44
CA ALA A 99 -7.79 24.29 13.54
C ALA A 99 -8.61 25.61 13.53
N SER A 100 -8.87 26.15 12.34
CA SER A 100 -9.75 27.31 12.17
C SER A 100 -11.19 26.97 12.57
N LEU A 101 -11.69 25.79 12.20
CA LEU A 101 -13.02 25.33 12.61
C LEU A 101 -13.14 25.08 14.12
N GLU A 102 -12.11 24.54 14.78
CA GLU A 102 -12.08 24.42 16.25
C GLU A 102 -12.30 25.77 16.92
N LYS A 103 -11.55 26.78 16.47
CA LYS A 103 -11.62 28.14 17.02
C LYS A 103 -12.96 28.81 16.74
N GLU A 104 -13.48 28.66 15.52
CA GLU A 104 -14.68 29.36 15.07
C GLU A 104 -15.96 28.74 15.63
N LEU A 105 -16.05 27.41 15.67
CA LEU A 105 -17.24 26.68 16.15
C LEU A 105 -17.20 26.39 17.65
N GLY A 106 -16.07 26.63 18.31
CA GLY A 106 -15.84 26.32 19.73
C GLY A 106 -15.75 24.81 20.03
N ILE A 107 -15.62 23.98 19.00
CA ILE A 107 -15.51 22.52 19.10
C ILE A 107 -14.10 22.18 19.59
N LYS A 108 -13.98 21.31 20.61
CA LYS A 108 -12.69 21.02 21.24
C LYS A 108 -11.70 20.33 20.31
N GLN A 109 -12.19 19.47 19.42
CA GLN A 109 -11.38 18.75 18.44
C GLN A 109 -12.10 18.65 17.12
N VAL A 110 -11.49 19.16 16.05
CA VAL A 110 -11.93 18.97 14.66
C VAL A 110 -10.82 18.24 13.91
N LYS A 111 -11.12 17.06 13.39
CA LYS A 111 -10.19 16.27 12.59
C LYS A 111 -10.72 16.08 11.18
N LEU A 112 -9.87 16.39 10.21
CA LEU A 112 -10.07 16.04 8.81
C LEU A 112 -9.36 14.73 8.55
N ILE A 113 -10.06 13.81 7.90
CA ILE A 113 -9.50 12.54 7.43
C ILE A 113 -9.84 12.38 5.96
N ASN A 114 -9.00 11.66 5.23
CA ASN A 114 -9.31 11.28 3.86
C ASN A 114 -10.59 10.40 3.82
N ASP A 115 -11.37 10.49 2.75
CA ASP A 115 -12.60 9.72 2.53
C ASP A 115 -12.39 8.19 2.62
N PHE A 116 -11.30 7.67 2.06
CA PHE A 116 -10.93 6.26 2.20
C PHE A 116 -10.39 5.93 3.60
N ALA A 117 -9.72 6.86 4.29
CA ALA A 117 -9.40 6.65 5.70
C ALA A 117 -10.66 6.52 6.57
N ALA A 118 -11.69 7.35 6.30
CA ALA A 118 -13.00 7.20 6.92
C ALA A 118 -13.61 5.84 6.56
N MET A 119 -13.58 5.44 5.29
CA MET A 119 -14.05 4.12 4.86
C MET A 119 -13.36 2.98 5.62
N GLY A 120 -12.04 3.07 5.84
CA GLY A 120 -11.26 2.12 6.62
C GLY A 120 -11.75 1.98 8.06
N TYR A 121 -11.94 3.10 8.77
CA TYR A 121 -12.56 3.06 10.11
C TYR A 121 -13.99 2.50 10.08
N GLY A 122 -14.74 2.75 9.00
CA GLY A 122 -16.07 2.18 8.77
C GLY A 122 -16.06 0.65 8.76
N LEU A 123 -15.00 0.01 8.25
CA LEU A 123 -14.87 -1.45 8.22
C LEU A 123 -14.97 -2.07 9.61
N LEU A 124 -14.48 -1.38 10.64
CA LEU A 124 -14.52 -1.82 12.04
C LEU A 124 -15.96 -1.89 12.59
N THR A 125 -16.93 -1.31 11.88
CA THR A 125 -18.34 -1.29 12.25
C THR A 125 -19.19 -2.30 11.48
N LEU A 126 -18.63 -3.02 10.49
CA LEU A 126 -19.40 -3.87 9.58
C LEU A 126 -20.09 -5.03 10.32
N ARG A 127 -21.37 -5.21 10.04
CA ARG A 127 -22.18 -6.33 10.54
C ARG A 127 -22.19 -7.48 9.52
N PRO A 128 -22.39 -8.74 9.94
CA PRO A 128 -22.29 -9.91 9.04
C PRO A 128 -23.19 -9.90 7.79
N HIS A 129 -24.34 -9.20 7.81
CA HIS A 129 -25.25 -9.10 6.66
C HIS A 129 -24.87 -7.98 5.68
N GLU A 130 -23.86 -7.16 6.00
CA GLU A 130 -23.45 -5.99 5.22
C GLU A 130 -22.29 -6.32 4.27
N TYR A 131 -21.87 -7.57 4.19
CA TYR A 131 -20.83 -8.04 3.28
C TYR A 131 -21.07 -9.48 2.83
N ILE A 132 -20.43 -9.85 1.73
CA ILE A 132 -20.33 -11.23 1.23
C ILE A 132 -18.91 -11.71 1.47
N VAL A 133 -18.77 -12.92 2.02
CA VAL A 133 -17.48 -13.61 2.15
C VAL A 133 -17.13 -14.23 0.79
N LEU A 134 -16.00 -13.82 0.21
CA LEU A 134 -15.56 -14.32 -1.11
C LEU A 134 -14.65 -15.56 -0.99
N ASN A 135 -14.00 -15.78 0.15
CA ASN A 135 -13.24 -17.00 0.44
C ASN A 135 -13.37 -17.41 1.91
N ASP A 136 -13.38 -18.72 2.17
CA ASP A 136 -13.54 -19.29 3.51
C ASP A 136 -12.20 -19.33 4.25
N VAL A 137 -11.84 -18.21 4.87
CA VAL A 137 -10.61 -18.03 5.64
C VAL A 137 -10.93 -17.27 6.93
N PRO A 138 -10.42 -17.69 8.11
CA PRO A 138 -10.63 -16.97 9.35
C PRO A 138 -9.83 -15.66 9.39
N LYS A 139 -10.41 -14.61 10.00
CA LYS A 139 -9.71 -13.36 10.30
C LYS A 139 -8.67 -13.56 11.39
N ASP A 140 -7.48 -12.99 11.20
CA ASP A 140 -6.53 -12.71 12.27
C ASP A 140 -6.77 -11.29 12.77
N GLU A 141 -7.48 -11.17 13.89
CA GLU A 141 -7.86 -9.90 14.50
C GLU A 141 -6.68 -9.01 14.94
N THR A 142 -5.45 -9.55 14.90
CA THR A 142 -4.20 -8.87 15.26
C THR A 142 -3.31 -8.55 14.07
N ALA A 143 -3.81 -8.73 12.85
CA ALA A 143 -3.07 -8.49 11.61
C ALA A 143 -3.64 -7.29 10.83
N PRO A 144 -2.89 -6.69 9.89
CA PRO A 144 -3.40 -5.60 9.09
C PRO A 144 -4.72 -5.91 8.38
N MET A 145 -5.51 -4.87 8.16
CA MET A 145 -6.67 -4.85 7.27
C MET A 145 -6.36 -3.93 6.09
N ALA A 146 -6.99 -4.16 4.94
CA ALA A 146 -6.90 -3.24 3.82
C ALA A 146 -8.20 -3.24 3.00
N THR A 147 -8.42 -2.16 2.26
CA THR A 147 -9.60 -2.02 1.40
C THR A 147 -9.25 -1.39 0.08
N ILE A 148 -10.00 -1.80 -0.95
CA ILE A 148 -9.94 -1.24 -2.29
C ILE A 148 -11.36 -0.99 -2.79
N GLY A 149 -11.63 0.19 -3.34
CA GLY A 149 -12.98 0.57 -3.74
C GLY A 149 -13.02 1.31 -5.07
N ALA A 150 -13.75 0.75 -6.04
CA ALA A 150 -13.98 1.37 -7.34
C ALA A 150 -15.33 2.12 -7.37
N GLY A 151 -15.28 3.37 -7.81
CA GLY A 151 -16.42 4.28 -7.96
C GLY A 151 -16.15 5.27 -9.09
N THR A 152 -16.24 6.58 -8.82
CA THR A 152 -15.78 7.61 -9.77
C THR A 152 -14.27 7.53 -10.01
N GLY A 153 -13.51 7.14 -8.98
CA GLY A 153 -12.09 6.81 -9.04
C GLY A 153 -11.81 5.44 -8.43
N LEU A 154 -10.56 5.19 -8.08
CA LEU A 154 -10.11 4.00 -7.37
C LEU A 154 -9.36 4.41 -6.10
N GLY A 155 -9.95 4.13 -4.94
CA GLY A 155 -9.31 4.43 -3.67
C GLY A 155 -8.91 3.19 -2.90
N GLU A 156 -7.93 3.37 -2.04
CA GLU A 156 -7.37 2.34 -1.18
C GLU A 156 -6.97 2.92 0.17
N CYS A 157 -7.04 2.10 1.21
CA CYS A 157 -6.41 2.40 2.49
C CYS A 157 -6.08 1.11 3.22
N PHE A 158 -5.25 1.21 4.26
CA PHE A 158 -4.93 0.09 5.12
C PHE A 158 -5.03 0.49 6.59
N LEU A 159 -5.22 -0.50 7.44
CA LEU A 159 -5.26 -0.32 8.88
C LEU A 159 -4.27 -1.27 9.53
N THR A 160 -3.53 -0.77 10.51
CA THR A 160 -2.65 -1.59 11.34
C THR A 160 -3.16 -1.61 12.78
N PRO A 161 -3.12 -2.77 13.46
CA PRO A 161 -3.41 -2.82 14.88
C PRO A 161 -2.24 -2.19 15.65
N GLY A 162 -2.56 -1.23 16.50
CA GLY A 162 -1.65 -0.70 17.50
C GLY A 162 -1.42 -1.72 18.62
N ASN A 163 -0.43 -1.43 19.46
CA ASN A 163 -0.18 -2.22 20.65
C ASN A 163 -1.39 -2.23 21.58
N ASP A 164 -2.31 -1.28 21.50
CA ASP A 164 -3.52 -1.26 22.31
C ASP A 164 -4.70 -2.10 21.74
N GLY A 165 -4.44 -2.86 20.68
CA GLY A 165 -5.43 -3.63 19.93
C GLY A 165 -6.40 -2.78 19.11
N GLN A 166 -6.27 -1.45 19.12
CA GLN A 166 -7.06 -0.57 18.26
C GLN A 166 -6.39 -0.40 16.91
N TYR A 167 -7.20 -0.26 15.86
CA TYR A 167 -6.69 -0.06 14.52
C TYR A 167 -6.50 1.43 14.24
N SER A 168 -5.33 1.78 13.71
CA SER A 168 -5.07 3.07 13.09
C SER A 168 -5.24 2.92 11.58
N CYS A 169 -5.99 3.83 10.95
CA CYS A 169 -6.18 3.84 9.50
C CYS A 169 -5.22 4.80 8.82
N PHE A 170 -4.61 4.37 7.72
CA PHE A 170 -3.68 5.13 6.91
C PHE A 170 -4.22 5.26 5.48
N ALA A 171 -4.42 6.50 5.05
CA ALA A 171 -4.80 6.81 3.67
C ALA A 171 -3.64 6.47 2.72
N CYS A 172 -3.97 6.12 1.49
CA CYS A 172 -2.97 5.94 0.45
C CYS A 172 -3.53 6.33 -0.93
N GLU A 173 -2.66 6.46 -1.92
CA GLU A 173 -2.99 6.79 -3.31
C GLU A 173 -2.83 5.54 -4.21
N GLY A 174 -3.15 4.36 -3.66
CA GLY A 174 -2.92 3.06 -4.30
C GLY A 174 -3.53 2.90 -5.69
N GLY A 175 -4.68 3.55 -5.95
CA GLY A 175 -5.33 3.55 -7.27
C GLY A 175 -4.57 4.31 -8.36
N HIS A 176 -3.52 5.06 -7.99
CA HIS A 176 -2.63 5.76 -8.89
C HIS A 176 -1.37 4.98 -9.31
N THR A 177 -1.23 3.73 -8.85
CA THR A 177 -0.17 2.81 -9.29
C THR A 177 -0.28 2.45 -10.78
N ASP A 178 0.80 1.91 -11.34
CA ASP A 178 0.94 1.67 -12.77
C ASP A 178 0.01 0.51 -13.22
N PHE A 179 -0.72 0.69 -14.33
CA PHE A 179 -1.51 -0.40 -14.90
C PHE A 179 -0.63 -1.44 -15.62
N ALA A 180 -0.70 -2.70 -15.20
CA ALA A 180 -0.05 -3.83 -15.85
C ALA A 180 -1.04 -4.62 -16.75
N PRO A 181 -0.85 -4.64 -18.09
CA PRO A 181 -1.70 -5.41 -19.00
C PRO A 181 -1.40 -6.91 -18.91
N ALA A 182 -2.45 -7.75 -18.92
CA ALA A 182 -2.32 -9.20 -18.79
C ALA A 182 -2.22 -9.94 -20.12
N ASP A 183 -2.86 -9.48 -21.18
CA ASP A 183 -2.91 -10.21 -22.44
C ASP A 183 -2.85 -9.26 -23.64
N GLU A 184 -2.90 -9.81 -24.85
CA GLU A 184 -2.75 -9.05 -26.09
C GLU A 184 -3.81 -7.94 -26.21
N ILE A 185 -5.07 -8.25 -25.87
CA ILE A 185 -6.15 -7.26 -25.94
C ILE A 185 -5.93 -6.11 -24.95
N GLU A 186 -5.42 -6.41 -23.75
CA GLU A 186 -5.07 -5.38 -22.77
C GLU A 186 -3.78 -4.62 -23.12
N ILE A 187 -2.81 -5.22 -23.81
CA ILE A 187 -1.62 -4.53 -24.33
C ILE A 187 -2.03 -3.54 -25.43
N GLU A 188 -2.95 -3.93 -26.30
CA GLU A 188 -3.50 -3.02 -27.31
C GLU A 188 -4.27 -1.86 -26.67
N LEU A 189 -5.13 -2.15 -25.68
CA LEU A 189 -5.83 -1.14 -24.88
C LEU A 189 -4.83 -0.19 -24.19
N TYR A 190 -3.76 -0.73 -23.60
CA TYR A 190 -2.71 0.03 -22.94
C TYR A 190 -2.05 1.02 -23.90
N ASN A 191 -1.66 0.56 -25.08
CA ASN A 191 -1.04 1.41 -26.11
C ASN A 191 -1.99 2.49 -26.62
N GLU A 192 -3.26 2.16 -26.83
CA GLU A 192 -4.27 3.15 -27.25
C GLU A 192 -4.48 4.23 -26.19
N ILE A 193 -4.60 3.86 -24.92
CA ILE A 193 -4.77 4.83 -23.83
C ILE A 193 -3.51 5.70 -23.67
N LYS A 194 -2.32 5.12 -23.75
CA LYS A 194 -1.07 5.90 -23.71
C LYS A 194 -1.01 6.95 -24.81
N ALA A 195 -1.39 6.56 -26.03
CA ALA A 195 -1.48 7.48 -27.16
C ALA A 195 -2.54 8.58 -26.93
N LYS A 196 -3.74 8.21 -26.46
CA LYS A 196 -4.84 9.15 -26.16
C LYS A 196 -4.48 10.17 -25.07
N LEU A 197 -3.75 9.75 -24.05
CA LEU A 197 -3.31 10.62 -22.94
C LEU A 197 -2.02 11.39 -23.24
N GLY A 198 -1.33 11.07 -24.33
CA GLY A 198 0.01 11.62 -24.62
C GLY A 198 1.05 11.25 -23.56
N CYS A 199 0.85 10.15 -22.82
CA CYS A 199 1.80 9.72 -21.80
C CYS A 199 2.80 8.70 -22.36
N GLY A 200 4.08 9.08 -22.39
CA GLY A 200 5.13 8.26 -23.02
C GLY A 200 5.46 6.96 -22.27
N LYS A 201 5.22 6.92 -20.94
CA LYS A 201 5.66 5.80 -20.10
C LYS A 201 4.51 4.97 -19.51
N ARG A 202 3.59 5.57 -18.76
CA ARG A 202 2.55 4.83 -18.02
C ARG A 202 1.30 5.67 -17.77
N PHE A 203 0.23 5.02 -17.32
CA PHE A 203 -0.93 5.66 -16.71
C PHE A 203 -1.40 4.86 -15.48
N SER A 204 -2.24 5.47 -14.64
CA SER A 204 -2.73 4.85 -13.40
C SER A 204 -3.78 3.76 -13.65
N VAL A 205 -3.77 2.71 -12.83
CA VAL A 205 -4.79 1.65 -12.83
C VAL A 205 -6.21 2.18 -12.69
N GLU A 206 -6.43 3.30 -11.99
CA GLU A 206 -7.72 4.03 -11.95
C GLU A 206 -8.31 4.31 -13.35
N ARG A 207 -7.49 4.50 -14.40
CA ARG A 207 -7.97 4.75 -15.76
C ARG A 207 -8.69 3.54 -16.38
N ILE A 208 -8.50 2.36 -15.79
CA ILE A 208 -9.19 1.11 -16.17
C ILE A 208 -10.21 0.74 -15.10
N VAL A 209 -9.81 0.80 -13.82
CA VAL A 209 -10.61 0.35 -12.68
C VAL A 209 -11.35 1.53 -12.05
N SER A 210 -12.27 2.13 -12.80
CA SER A 210 -13.22 3.14 -12.33
C SER A 210 -14.46 3.19 -13.20
N GLY A 211 -15.46 3.99 -12.83
CA GLY A 211 -16.65 4.24 -13.63
C GLY A 211 -16.30 4.80 -15.01
N PRO A 212 -15.47 5.86 -15.11
CA PRO A 212 -14.89 6.31 -16.39
C PRO A 212 -14.02 5.27 -17.09
N GLY A 213 -13.36 4.38 -16.33
CA GLY A 213 -12.58 3.28 -16.88
C GLY A 213 -13.43 2.29 -17.69
N LEU A 214 -14.65 1.97 -17.23
CA LEU A 214 -15.59 1.15 -18.01
C LEU A 214 -15.87 1.78 -19.39
N ALA A 215 -16.11 3.08 -19.43
CA ALA A 215 -16.34 3.80 -20.69
C ALA A 215 -15.11 3.72 -21.61
N THR A 216 -13.91 3.91 -21.05
CA THR A 216 -12.64 3.83 -21.77
C THR A 216 -12.44 2.46 -22.43
N ILE A 217 -12.71 1.37 -21.70
CA ILE A 217 -12.60 0.00 -22.21
C ILE A 217 -13.62 -0.24 -23.32
N TYR A 218 -14.88 0.17 -23.13
CA TYR A 218 -15.93 0.01 -24.14
C TYR A 218 -15.64 0.79 -25.43
N GLU A 219 -15.17 2.04 -25.31
CA GLU A 219 -14.76 2.85 -26.47
C GLU A 219 -13.69 2.15 -27.31
N PHE A 220 -12.66 1.60 -26.66
CA PHE A 220 -11.62 0.82 -27.31
C PHE A 220 -12.20 -0.42 -28.02
N LEU A 221 -13.03 -1.20 -27.33
CA LEU A 221 -13.61 -2.42 -27.91
C LEU A 221 -14.56 -2.11 -29.08
N ALA A 222 -15.37 -1.06 -28.97
CA ALA A 222 -16.28 -0.61 -30.03
C ALA A 222 -15.51 -0.14 -31.28
N LYS A 223 -14.36 0.53 -31.09
CA LYS A 223 -13.48 0.93 -32.19
C LYS A 223 -12.75 -0.25 -32.82
N LYS A 224 -12.29 -1.21 -32.01
CA LYS A 224 -11.56 -2.40 -32.46
C LYS A 224 -12.47 -3.40 -33.18
N PHE A 225 -13.72 -3.52 -32.75
CA PHE A 225 -14.73 -4.45 -33.27
C PHE A 225 -16.02 -3.72 -33.69
N PRO A 226 -15.96 -2.84 -34.73
CA PRO A 226 -17.11 -2.06 -35.16
C PRO A 226 -18.30 -2.94 -35.59
N GLU A 227 -18.05 -4.15 -36.06
CA GLU A 227 -19.07 -5.14 -36.45
C GLU A 227 -19.84 -5.72 -35.26
N LYS A 228 -19.32 -5.61 -34.03
CA LYS A 228 -19.95 -6.10 -32.80
C LYS A 228 -20.72 -5.02 -32.03
N VAL A 229 -20.71 -3.79 -32.53
CA VAL A 229 -21.39 -2.66 -31.89
C VAL A 229 -22.90 -2.81 -32.06
N ASP A 230 -23.63 -2.86 -30.95
CA ASP A 230 -25.10 -2.72 -30.97
C ASP A 230 -25.46 -1.24 -31.09
N PRO A 231 -26.17 -0.81 -32.16
CA PRO A 231 -26.47 0.60 -32.38
C PRO A 231 -27.27 1.23 -31.25
N LYS A 232 -28.20 0.49 -30.63
CA LYS A 232 -29.07 1.04 -29.58
C LYS A 232 -28.28 1.29 -28.29
N VAL A 233 -27.49 0.31 -27.87
CA VAL A 233 -26.64 0.42 -26.68
C VAL A 233 -25.58 1.50 -26.89
N HIS A 234 -25.00 1.58 -28.09
CA HIS A 234 -24.01 2.60 -28.41
C HIS A 234 -24.61 4.02 -28.42
N GLU A 235 -25.81 4.21 -28.96
CA GLU A 235 -26.51 5.50 -28.90
C GLU A 235 -26.82 5.92 -27.45
N GLU A 236 -27.27 4.98 -26.63
CA GLU A 236 -27.51 5.21 -25.19
C GLU A 236 -26.20 5.60 -24.47
N PHE A 237 -25.12 4.87 -24.73
CA PHE A 237 -23.79 5.16 -24.20
C PHE A 237 -23.33 6.58 -24.54
N LEU A 238 -23.47 7.01 -25.81
CA LEU A 238 -23.07 8.35 -26.23
C LEU A 238 -23.89 9.47 -25.56
N LYS A 239 -25.16 9.20 -25.21
CA LYS A 239 -26.05 10.17 -24.54
C LYS A 239 -25.89 10.18 -23.01
N ALA A 240 -25.28 9.15 -22.42
CA ALA A 240 -25.25 8.95 -20.97
C ALA A 240 -24.24 9.86 -20.23
N ASN A 241 -23.35 10.57 -20.93
CA ASN A 241 -22.36 11.47 -20.34
C ASN A 241 -21.59 10.80 -19.16
N THR A 242 -21.68 11.32 -17.94
CA THR A 242 -21.01 10.74 -16.76
C THR A 242 -21.58 9.39 -16.30
N GLN A 243 -22.71 8.92 -16.87
CA GLN A 243 -23.35 7.64 -16.56
C GLN A 243 -23.04 6.53 -17.56
N GLN A 244 -22.08 6.71 -18.47
CA GLN A 244 -21.65 5.70 -19.44
C GLN A 244 -21.38 4.31 -18.83
N GLY A 245 -20.71 4.26 -17.67
CA GLY A 245 -20.45 2.99 -16.96
C GLY A 245 -21.72 2.26 -16.52
N LYS A 246 -22.80 3.00 -16.24
CA LYS A 246 -24.10 2.42 -15.89
C LYS A 246 -24.73 1.71 -17.09
N VAL A 247 -24.72 2.35 -18.27
CA VAL A 247 -25.23 1.75 -19.52
C VAL A 247 -24.52 0.42 -19.81
N ILE A 248 -23.19 0.38 -19.63
CA ILE A 248 -22.40 -0.83 -19.80
C ILE A 248 -22.84 -1.90 -18.81
N GLY A 249 -22.93 -1.58 -17.52
CA GLY A 249 -23.35 -2.53 -16.48
C GLY A 249 -24.76 -3.11 -16.71
N GLU A 250 -25.72 -2.27 -17.10
CA GLU A 250 -27.10 -2.68 -17.35
C GLU A 250 -27.25 -3.58 -18.58
N ASN A 251 -26.39 -3.39 -19.60
CA ASN A 251 -26.43 -4.15 -20.85
C ASN A 251 -25.46 -5.35 -20.88
N ALA A 252 -24.58 -5.52 -19.88
CA ALA A 252 -23.52 -6.53 -19.94
C ALA A 252 -24.01 -8.00 -19.96
N LYS A 253 -25.26 -8.27 -19.58
CA LYS A 253 -25.84 -9.63 -19.67
C LYS A 253 -26.35 -9.96 -21.08
N THR A 254 -26.60 -8.95 -21.91
CA THR A 254 -27.27 -9.10 -23.21
C THR A 254 -26.45 -8.56 -24.38
N ASN A 255 -25.40 -7.78 -24.12
CA ASN A 255 -24.51 -7.20 -25.12
C ASN A 255 -23.07 -7.72 -24.98
N GLU A 256 -22.50 -8.23 -26.08
CA GLU A 256 -21.17 -8.85 -26.11
C GLU A 256 -20.06 -7.89 -25.68
N LEU A 257 -20.03 -6.67 -26.24
CA LEU A 257 -18.99 -5.69 -25.91
C LEU A 257 -19.11 -5.19 -24.47
N CYS A 258 -20.32 -4.96 -23.97
CA CYS A 258 -20.52 -4.62 -22.56
C CYS A 258 -20.09 -5.75 -21.62
N ASN A 259 -20.36 -7.01 -21.97
CA ASN A 259 -19.86 -8.16 -21.21
C ASN A 259 -18.33 -8.20 -21.19
N GLN A 260 -17.70 -8.10 -22.35
CA GLN A 260 -16.24 -8.13 -22.48
C GLN A 260 -15.59 -6.95 -21.73
N THR A 261 -16.20 -5.77 -21.76
CA THR A 261 -15.78 -4.62 -20.96
C THR A 261 -15.76 -4.93 -19.47
N LEU A 262 -16.83 -5.53 -18.93
CA LEU A 262 -16.86 -5.93 -17.52
C LEU A 262 -15.85 -7.03 -17.19
N GLU A 263 -15.58 -7.96 -18.10
CA GLU A 263 -14.59 -9.01 -17.87
C GLU A 263 -13.16 -8.44 -17.79
N ILE A 264 -12.80 -7.50 -18.67
CA ILE A 264 -11.52 -6.77 -18.60
C ILE A 264 -11.46 -5.93 -17.32
N PHE A 265 -12.50 -5.17 -17.01
CA PHE A 265 -12.57 -4.34 -15.80
C PHE A 265 -12.40 -5.17 -14.52
N VAL A 266 -13.15 -6.27 -14.38
CA VAL A 266 -13.09 -7.12 -13.18
C VAL A 266 -11.78 -7.90 -13.12
N GLY A 267 -11.22 -8.30 -14.26
CA GLY A 267 -9.89 -8.90 -14.34
C GLY A 267 -8.80 -7.95 -13.83
N ALA A 268 -8.79 -6.70 -14.34
CA ALA A 268 -7.89 -5.65 -13.90
C ALA A 268 -8.07 -5.30 -12.42
N TYR A 269 -9.32 -5.20 -11.95
CA TYR A 269 -9.62 -4.95 -10.54
C TYR A 269 -9.09 -6.08 -9.65
N GLY A 270 -9.29 -7.35 -10.04
CA GLY A 270 -8.73 -8.49 -9.32
C GLY A 270 -7.20 -8.43 -9.23
N ARG A 271 -6.51 -8.08 -10.32
CA ARG A 271 -5.04 -7.97 -10.33
C ARG A 271 -4.54 -6.87 -9.39
N GLU A 272 -5.21 -5.72 -9.38
CA GLU A 272 -4.85 -4.60 -8.52
C GLU A 272 -5.15 -4.89 -7.04
N ALA A 273 -6.29 -5.51 -6.75
CA ALA A 273 -6.59 -6.03 -5.43
C ALA A 273 -5.51 -7.01 -4.95
N GLY A 274 -5.03 -7.90 -5.83
CA GLY A 274 -3.90 -8.78 -5.53
C GLY A 274 -2.59 -8.03 -5.29
N ASN A 275 -2.30 -6.96 -6.03
CA ASN A 275 -1.13 -6.10 -5.80
C ASN A 275 -1.22 -5.40 -4.43
N ALA A 276 -2.37 -4.83 -4.09
CA ALA A 276 -2.62 -4.24 -2.77
C ALA A 276 -2.44 -5.27 -1.64
N MET A 277 -3.00 -6.48 -1.79
CA MET A 277 -2.84 -7.55 -0.81
C MET A 277 -1.38 -7.99 -0.63
N LEU A 278 -0.55 -7.95 -1.68
CA LEU A 278 0.88 -8.22 -1.56
C LEU A 278 1.61 -7.16 -0.73
N LYS A 279 1.19 -5.89 -0.82
CA LYS A 279 1.78 -4.77 -0.04
C LYS A 279 1.37 -4.78 1.43
N TYR A 280 0.15 -5.25 1.76
CA TYR A 280 -0.37 -5.17 3.12
C TYR A 280 -0.46 -6.51 3.88
N LEU A 281 -0.48 -7.64 3.16
CA LEU A 281 -0.79 -8.99 3.69
C LEU A 281 -1.95 -8.99 4.72
N PRO A 282 -3.15 -8.56 4.32
CA PRO A 282 -4.21 -8.17 5.24
C PRO A 282 -4.97 -9.37 5.83
N ARG A 283 -4.33 -10.11 6.74
CA ARG A 283 -4.95 -11.27 7.42
C ARG A 283 -6.10 -10.89 8.37
N GLY A 284 -6.19 -9.63 8.79
CA GLY A 284 -7.37 -9.09 9.48
C GLY A 284 -8.58 -8.91 8.54
N GLY A 285 -8.33 -8.89 7.23
CA GLY A 285 -9.34 -8.88 6.19
C GLY A 285 -9.03 -7.89 5.07
N PHE A 286 -9.29 -8.33 3.85
CA PHE A 286 -9.29 -7.51 2.65
C PHE A 286 -10.72 -7.22 2.23
N TYR A 287 -11.06 -5.94 2.05
CA TYR A 287 -12.43 -5.51 1.78
C TYR A 287 -12.52 -4.84 0.41
N ILE A 288 -13.47 -5.29 -0.39
CA ILE A 288 -13.83 -4.69 -1.67
C ILE A 288 -15.01 -3.77 -1.38
N THR A 289 -14.74 -2.48 -1.41
CA THR A 289 -15.71 -1.42 -1.16
C THR A 289 -16.06 -0.71 -2.47
N GLY A 290 -16.71 0.46 -2.38
CA GLY A 290 -17.11 1.23 -3.55
C GLY A 290 -18.39 0.69 -4.20
N GLY A 291 -19.00 1.52 -5.06
CA GLY A 291 -20.31 1.25 -5.62
C GLY A 291 -20.33 0.31 -6.83
N LEU A 292 -19.19 0.09 -7.51
CA LEU A 292 -19.17 -0.69 -8.75
C LEU A 292 -19.27 -2.19 -8.52
N ALA A 293 -18.56 -2.73 -7.54
CA ALA A 293 -18.61 -4.17 -7.22
C ALA A 293 -20.02 -4.66 -6.81
N PRO A 294 -20.73 -4.03 -5.84
CA PRO A 294 -22.08 -4.46 -5.46
C PRO A 294 -23.10 -4.31 -6.59
N LYS A 295 -22.95 -3.31 -7.48
CA LYS A 295 -23.84 -3.13 -8.65
C LYS A 295 -23.61 -4.18 -9.75
N ASN A 296 -22.45 -4.85 -9.76
CA ASN A 296 -22.07 -5.86 -10.76
C ASN A 296 -21.79 -7.23 -10.12
N LEU A 297 -22.54 -7.57 -9.07
CA LEU A 297 -22.25 -8.67 -8.14
C LEU A 297 -21.93 -10.01 -8.79
N ASP A 298 -22.63 -10.36 -9.88
CA ASP A 298 -22.44 -11.63 -10.59
C ASP A 298 -21.00 -11.81 -11.11
N TYR A 299 -20.32 -10.73 -11.51
CA TYR A 299 -18.94 -10.79 -12.01
C TYR A 299 -17.90 -11.00 -10.90
N PHE A 300 -18.25 -10.71 -9.65
CA PHE A 300 -17.37 -10.88 -8.49
C PHE A 300 -17.66 -12.18 -7.71
N THR A 301 -18.90 -12.68 -7.78
CA THR A 301 -19.37 -13.81 -6.93
C THR A 301 -19.67 -15.08 -7.71
N LYS A 302 -20.03 -14.99 -9.00
CA LYS A 302 -20.39 -16.15 -9.83
C LYS A 302 -19.37 -16.41 -10.93
N LYS A 303 -18.80 -15.35 -11.51
CA LYS A 303 -17.65 -15.47 -12.40
C LYS A 303 -16.38 -15.46 -11.55
N ASP A 304 -15.56 -16.51 -11.63
CA ASP A 304 -14.30 -16.59 -10.88
C ASP A 304 -13.23 -15.58 -11.34
N ILE A 305 -13.56 -14.63 -12.23
CA ILE A 305 -12.61 -13.71 -12.88
C ILE A 305 -11.85 -12.87 -11.85
N PHE A 306 -12.56 -12.27 -10.88
CA PHE A 306 -11.95 -11.42 -9.87
C PHE A 306 -10.95 -12.20 -9.02
N LEU A 307 -11.40 -13.30 -8.40
CA LEU A 307 -10.56 -14.11 -7.50
C LEU A 307 -9.44 -14.83 -8.24
N ASN A 308 -9.66 -15.28 -9.49
CA ASN A 308 -8.61 -15.89 -10.30
C ASN A 308 -7.51 -14.86 -10.62
N SER A 309 -7.88 -13.64 -11.02
CA SER A 309 -6.91 -12.58 -11.27
C SER A 309 -6.20 -12.11 -10.00
N LEU A 310 -6.91 -12.06 -8.86
CA LEU A 310 -6.35 -11.70 -7.56
C LEU A 310 -5.35 -12.73 -7.06
N PHE A 311 -5.69 -14.01 -7.13
CA PHE A 311 -4.84 -15.10 -6.65
C PHE A 311 -3.79 -15.57 -7.65
N ASP A 312 -3.84 -15.13 -8.91
CA ASP A 312 -2.73 -15.33 -9.83
C ASP A 312 -1.58 -14.42 -9.39
N LYS A 313 -0.80 -14.85 -8.38
CA LYS A 313 0.44 -14.21 -7.89
C LYS A 313 1.63 -15.19 -7.83
N GLY A 314 1.58 -16.25 -8.63
CA GLY A 314 2.67 -17.21 -8.80
C GLY A 314 3.00 -17.93 -7.50
N ARG A 315 4.28 -17.96 -7.09
CA ARG A 315 4.72 -18.69 -5.89
C ARG A 315 4.13 -18.14 -4.57
N VAL A 316 3.71 -16.87 -4.54
CA VAL A 316 3.14 -16.21 -3.35
C VAL A 316 1.61 -16.25 -3.30
N SER A 317 0.95 -16.87 -4.29
CA SER A 317 -0.50 -17.09 -4.28
C SER A 317 -1.03 -17.72 -2.98
N PRO A 318 -0.33 -18.70 -2.34
CA PRO A 318 -0.76 -19.23 -1.05
C PRO A 318 -0.82 -18.20 0.09
N ALA A 319 0.03 -17.16 0.06
CA ALA A 319 0.01 -16.11 1.07
C ALA A 319 -1.28 -15.28 0.97
N LEU A 320 -1.70 -14.92 -0.26
CA LEU A 320 -2.95 -14.20 -0.50
C LEU A 320 -4.17 -15.06 -0.19
N ARG A 321 -4.14 -16.36 -0.52
CA ARG A 321 -5.23 -17.30 -0.17
C ARG A 321 -5.41 -17.48 1.33
N ALA A 322 -4.43 -17.07 2.15
CA ALA A 322 -4.51 -17.08 3.60
C ALA A 322 -5.06 -15.76 4.19
N CYS A 323 -5.43 -14.79 3.35
CA CYS A 323 -6.11 -13.57 3.75
C CYS A 323 -7.62 -13.70 3.46
N PRO A 324 -8.50 -13.35 4.40
CA PRO A 324 -9.93 -13.37 4.13
C PRO A 324 -10.38 -12.16 3.33
N ILE A 325 -11.32 -12.36 2.41
CA ILE A 325 -11.75 -11.40 1.40
C ILE A 325 -13.27 -11.20 1.51
N TYR A 326 -13.69 -9.94 1.56
CA TYR A 326 -15.08 -9.54 1.76
C TYR A 326 -15.50 -8.53 0.71
N LEU A 327 -16.69 -8.69 0.12
CA LEU A 327 -17.33 -7.69 -0.72
C LEU A 327 -18.37 -6.93 0.10
N VAL A 328 -18.17 -5.64 0.30
CA VAL A 328 -19.05 -4.81 1.14
C VAL A 328 -20.27 -4.35 0.35
N LEU A 329 -21.45 -4.48 0.96
CA LEU A 329 -22.75 -4.16 0.34
C LEU A 329 -23.32 -2.81 0.78
N THR A 330 -22.82 -2.23 1.87
CA THR A 330 -23.31 -0.95 2.41
C THR A 330 -22.59 0.25 1.77
N GLU A 331 -23.34 1.31 1.45
CA GLU A 331 -22.81 2.54 0.82
C GLU A 331 -22.42 3.63 1.85
N GLU A 332 -22.86 3.53 3.11
CA GLU A 332 -22.70 4.56 4.15
C GLU A 332 -21.40 4.40 4.97
N LEU A 333 -20.44 3.63 4.45
CA LEU A 333 -19.28 3.19 5.24
C LEU A 333 -18.35 4.35 5.63
N GLY A 334 -18.16 5.33 4.75
CA GLY A 334 -17.36 6.53 5.02
C GLY A 334 -17.94 7.37 6.17
N GLU A 335 -19.25 7.65 6.12
CA GLU A 335 -19.97 8.39 7.18
C GLU A 335 -19.89 7.65 8.53
N ARG A 336 -20.06 6.32 8.52
CA ARG A 336 -19.92 5.48 9.73
C ARG A 336 -18.51 5.52 10.31
N GLY A 337 -17.49 5.56 9.47
CA GLY A 337 -16.11 5.64 9.91
C GLY A 337 -15.73 7.01 10.46
N ALA A 338 -16.25 8.09 9.88
CA ALA A 338 -16.12 9.43 10.47
C ALA A 338 -16.80 9.49 11.86
N HIS A 339 -17.99 8.90 12.00
CA HIS A 339 -18.67 8.78 13.30
C HIS A 339 -17.88 7.91 14.30
N PHE A 340 -17.33 6.78 13.86
CA PHE A 340 -16.44 5.93 14.66
C PHE A 340 -15.27 6.75 15.20
N TYR A 341 -14.56 7.45 14.31
CA TYR A 341 -13.38 8.20 14.67
C TYR A 341 -13.70 9.38 15.60
N ALA A 342 -14.80 10.09 15.35
CA ALA A 342 -15.28 11.15 16.23
C ALA A 342 -15.58 10.62 17.64
N THR A 343 -16.11 9.40 17.73
CA THR A 343 -16.37 8.74 19.01
C THR A 343 -15.07 8.33 19.70
N SER A 344 -14.08 7.81 18.98
CA SER A 344 -12.80 7.40 19.56
C SER A 344 -11.98 8.57 20.11
N LEU A 345 -12.07 9.76 19.51
CA LEU A 345 -11.42 10.97 20.02
C LEU A 345 -11.87 11.36 21.44
N LYS A 346 -13.06 10.90 21.86
CA LYS A 346 -13.57 11.10 23.23
C LYS A 346 -12.98 10.12 24.25
N TYR A 347 -12.49 8.96 23.81
CA TYR A 347 -12.14 7.84 24.68
C TYR A 347 -10.69 7.39 24.45
N CYS A 348 -9.71 8.12 24.97
CA CYS A 348 -8.35 7.58 25.08
C CYS A 348 -8.32 6.51 26.18
N ARG A 349 -8.22 5.23 25.82
CA ARG A 349 -7.82 4.15 26.74
C ARG A 349 -6.68 3.31 26.16
N PRO A 350 -5.72 2.85 26.98
CA PRO A 350 -4.71 1.87 26.60
C PRO A 350 -5.16 0.44 26.95
N ILE A 351 -4.97 -0.54 26.06
CA ILE A 351 -5.03 -1.98 26.37
C ILE A 351 -4.02 -2.75 25.53
N SER A 352 -2.84 -3.06 26.08
CA SER A 352 -1.76 -3.79 25.42
C SER A 352 -2.14 -5.19 24.87
N ASN A 353 -1.74 -5.51 23.64
CA ASN A 353 -1.43 -6.83 23.10
C ASN A 353 -0.56 -6.71 21.82
N VAL A 354 0.62 -7.32 21.85
CA VAL A 354 1.64 -7.30 20.78
C VAL A 354 1.57 -8.57 19.93
N TRP A 355 1.74 -8.41 18.61
CA TRP A 355 1.79 -9.47 17.61
C TRP A 355 3.17 -10.17 17.54
N CYS A 356 3.18 -11.49 17.33
CA CYS A 356 4.29 -12.21 16.68
C CYS A 356 3.88 -13.62 16.21
N GLY A 357 4.21 -13.95 14.96
CA GLY A 357 4.03 -15.30 14.40
C GLY A 357 4.88 -16.36 15.13
N LYS A 358 4.30 -17.55 15.36
CA LYS A 358 4.94 -18.63 16.14
C LYS A 358 5.73 -19.65 15.31
N LYS A 359 5.62 -19.66 13.97
CA LYS A 359 6.22 -20.67 13.08
C LYS A 359 6.62 -20.08 11.73
N ASN A 360 7.83 -20.35 11.26
CA ASN A 360 8.31 -19.95 9.92
C ASN A 360 8.94 -21.15 9.16
N ARG A 361 8.79 -21.13 7.83
CA ARG A 361 9.37 -22.13 6.91
C ARG A 361 10.28 -21.42 5.91
N PHE A 362 11.52 -21.90 5.76
CA PHE A 362 12.43 -21.40 4.72
C PHE A 362 12.04 -21.99 3.36
N THR A 363 11.81 -21.14 2.37
CA THR A 363 11.41 -21.52 1.01
C THR A 363 12.61 -21.83 0.10
N ASN A 364 13.83 -21.42 0.48
CA ASN A 364 15.02 -21.51 -0.38
C ASN A 364 16.00 -22.66 -0.03
N ILE A 365 15.68 -23.52 0.95
CA ILE A 365 16.51 -24.69 1.31
C ILE A 365 15.80 -25.96 0.80
N LYS A 366 16.48 -26.76 -0.03
CA LYS A 366 15.92 -27.98 -0.66
C LYS A 366 15.31 -29.00 0.32
N GLN A 367 15.72 -28.97 1.60
CA GLN A 367 15.21 -29.85 2.66
C GLN A 367 14.12 -29.20 3.54
N GLY A 368 13.74 -27.93 3.28
CA GLY A 368 12.59 -27.28 3.91
C GLY A 368 12.66 -27.20 5.43
N TRP A 369 13.75 -26.62 5.96
CA TRP A 369 13.91 -26.38 7.40
C TRP A 369 12.70 -25.62 7.95
N LYS A 370 12.14 -26.14 9.04
CA LYS A 370 11.08 -25.49 9.82
C LYS A 370 11.71 -25.00 11.11
N ILE A 371 11.59 -23.70 11.39
CA ILE A 371 12.02 -23.14 12.67
C ILE A 371 10.77 -22.86 13.50
N ASP A 372 10.78 -23.34 14.73
CA ASP A 372 9.71 -23.22 15.71
C ASP A 372 10.22 -22.40 16.89
N GLY A 373 9.69 -21.19 17.08
CA GLY A 373 10.11 -20.29 18.15
C GLY A 373 9.99 -20.95 19.54
N PRO A 374 8.82 -21.49 19.91
CA PRO A 374 8.64 -22.20 21.18
C PRO A 374 9.55 -23.43 21.36
N GLY A 375 9.84 -24.16 20.27
CA GLY A 375 10.83 -25.24 20.28
C GLY A 375 12.22 -24.74 20.65
N LEU A 376 12.66 -23.62 20.04
CA LEU A 376 13.94 -22.98 20.35
C LEU A 376 13.99 -22.42 21.77
N GLU A 377 12.91 -21.80 22.27
CA GLU A 377 12.82 -21.35 23.67
C GLU A 377 13.12 -22.50 24.64
N LYS A 378 12.46 -23.64 24.42
CA LYS A 378 12.61 -24.84 25.25
C LYS A 378 14.01 -25.47 25.12
N GLU A 379 14.53 -25.60 23.91
CA GLU A 379 15.81 -26.27 23.64
C GLU A 379 17.01 -25.44 24.10
N LEU A 380 16.96 -24.12 23.91
CA LEU A 380 18.06 -23.21 24.23
C LEU A 380 17.97 -22.58 25.62
N GLY A 381 16.86 -22.79 26.35
CA GLY A 381 16.63 -22.17 27.65
C GLY A 381 16.46 -20.65 27.56
N ILE A 382 16.02 -20.13 26.41
CA ILE A 382 15.78 -18.69 26.18
C ILE A 382 14.33 -18.39 26.54
N THR A 383 14.11 -17.35 27.36
CA THR A 383 12.77 -16.97 27.86
C THR A 383 11.77 -16.70 26.74
N THR A 384 12.22 -16.01 25.69
CA THR A 384 11.37 -15.60 24.57
C THR A 384 12.19 -15.64 23.27
N VAL A 385 11.70 -16.37 22.27
CA VAL A 385 12.26 -16.38 20.91
C VAL A 385 11.17 -15.91 19.94
N LYS A 386 11.49 -14.86 19.18
CA LYS A 386 10.60 -14.31 18.16
C LYS A 386 11.26 -14.41 16.79
N LEU A 387 10.54 -14.97 15.83
CA LEU A 387 11.01 -15.10 14.46
C LEU A 387 10.50 -13.92 13.65
N ILE A 388 11.40 -13.04 13.25
CA ILE A 388 11.10 -11.94 12.34
C ILE A 388 11.62 -12.27 10.94
N ASN A 389 10.91 -11.80 9.92
CA ASN A 389 11.40 -11.85 8.55
C ASN A 389 12.65 -10.95 8.40
N ASP A 390 13.55 -11.28 7.47
CA ASP A 390 14.80 -10.55 7.22
C ASP A 390 14.54 -9.10 6.79
N PHE A 391 13.55 -8.86 5.93
CA PHE A 391 13.13 -7.52 5.54
C PHE A 391 12.43 -6.78 6.66
N ALA A 392 11.64 -7.45 7.49
CA ALA A 392 11.11 -6.84 8.72
C ALA A 392 12.23 -6.43 9.69
N ALA A 393 13.29 -7.24 9.78
CA ALA A 393 14.50 -6.86 10.52
C ALA A 393 15.17 -5.64 9.89
N MET A 394 15.31 -5.56 8.56
CA MET A 394 15.79 -4.33 7.92
C MET A 394 14.91 -3.12 8.26
N GLY A 395 13.59 -3.28 8.25
CA GLY A 395 12.62 -2.24 8.61
C GLY A 395 12.87 -1.67 10.01
N TYR A 396 13.01 -2.53 11.03
CA TYR A 396 13.40 -2.07 12.38
C TYR A 396 14.79 -1.43 12.41
N GLY A 397 15.73 -1.93 11.60
CA GLY A 397 17.06 -1.37 11.48
C GLY A 397 17.08 0.09 11.01
N LEU A 398 16.09 0.51 10.20
CA LEU A 398 15.98 1.90 9.72
C LEU A 398 15.88 2.91 10.87
N LEU A 399 15.27 2.52 11.98
CA LEU A 399 15.12 3.35 13.18
C LEU A 399 16.45 3.60 13.91
N THR A 400 17.52 2.90 13.50
CA THR A 400 18.85 3.00 14.11
C THR A 400 19.87 3.75 13.24
N LEU A 401 19.46 4.19 12.04
CA LEU A 401 20.36 4.82 11.07
C LEU A 401 20.90 6.17 11.55
N LYS A 402 22.20 6.38 11.36
CA LYS A 402 22.88 7.65 11.58
C LYS A 402 22.99 8.44 10.27
N PRO A 403 23.09 9.79 10.31
CA PRO A 403 23.12 10.62 9.09
C PRO A 403 24.20 10.28 8.05
N HIS A 404 25.33 9.70 8.46
CA HIS A 404 26.41 9.31 7.54
C HIS A 404 26.21 7.92 6.91
N GLU A 405 25.18 7.18 7.31
CA GLU A 405 24.90 5.81 6.86
C GLU A 405 23.89 5.76 5.71
N TYR A 406 23.47 6.91 5.20
CA TYR A 406 22.59 7.02 4.05
C TYR A 406 22.92 8.25 3.18
N ILE A 407 22.50 8.21 1.93
CA ILE A 407 22.47 9.35 1.01
C ILE A 407 21.03 9.86 0.94
N VAL A 408 20.84 11.17 1.02
CA VAL A 408 19.54 11.79 0.73
C VAL A 408 19.37 11.85 -0.79
N LEU A 409 18.40 11.10 -1.32
CA LEU A 409 18.04 11.15 -2.75
C LEU A 409 17.02 12.25 -3.00
N ASN A 410 16.03 12.39 -2.12
CA ASN A 410 15.04 13.45 -2.16
C ASN A 410 14.93 14.13 -0.81
N GLU A 411 15.19 15.44 -0.80
CA GLU A 411 15.11 16.27 0.41
C GLU A 411 13.67 16.76 0.59
N ALA A 412 13.05 16.32 1.68
CA ALA A 412 11.73 16.76 2.11
C ALA A 412 11.63 16.66 3.63
N GLU A 413 10.64 17.35 4.21
CA GLU A 413 10.39 17.32 5.65
C GLU A 413 9.87 15.94 6.07
N LYS A 414 10.43 15.39 7.16
CA LYS A 414 9.92 14.16 7.77
C LYS A 414 8.73 14.48 8.67
N GLU A 415 7.64 13.76 8.48
CA GLU A 415 6.49 13.84 9.40
C GLU A 415 6.64 12.83 10.54
N GLU A 416 6.71 13.30 11.78
CA GLU A 416 6.81 12.43 12.97
C GLU A 416 5.55 11.56 13.10
N GLY A 417 5.73 10.26 13.33
CA GLY A 417 4.64 9.28 13.46
C GLY A 417 3.98 8.83 12.15
N ALA A 418 4.33 9.44 11.01
CA ALA A 418 3.83 9.00 9.71
C ALA A 418 4.49 7.67 9.27
N PRO A 419 3.89 6.92 8.33
CA PRO A 419 4.48 5.66 7.89
C PRO A 419 5.91 5.81 7.39
N ILE A 420 6.71 4.76 7.60
CA ILE A 420 8.03 4.55 7.02
C ILE A 420 7.92 3.34 6.09
N ALA A 421 8.60 3.34 4.96
CA ALA A 421 8.67 2.14 4.13
C ALA A 421 10.05 1.95 3.51
N THR A 422 10.36 0.71 3.15
CA THR A 422 11.60 0.37 2.46
C THR A 422 11.36 -0.62 1.34
N ILE A 423 12.17 -0.46 0.29
CA ILE A 423 12.29 -1.37 -0.83
C ILE A 423 13.77 -1.67 -1.04
N GLY A 424 14.11 -2.92 -1.35
CA GLY A 424 15.51 -3.29 -1.56
C GLY A 424 15.71 -4.42 -2.54
N ALA A 425 16.50 -4.13 -3.57
CA ALA A 425 16.88 -5.09 -4.60
C ALA A 425 18.20 -5.79 -4.23
N GLY A 426 18.17 -7.12 -4.25
CA GLY A 426 19.30 -8.02 -4.01
C GLY A 426 19.20 -9.24 -4.92
N THR A 427 19.15 -10.44 -4.34
CA THR A 427 18.82 -11.67 -5.10
C THR A 427 17.33 -11.75 -5.44
N GLY A 428 16.48 -11.07 -4.69
CA GLY A 428 15.08 -10.79 -4.97
C GLY A 428 14.76 -9.31 -4.76
N LEU A 429 13.47 -9.00 -4.58
CA LEU A 429 12.99 -7.67 -4.25
C LEU A 429 12.16 -7.73 -2.97
N GLY A 430 12.70 -7.18 -1.89
CA GLY A 430 12.02 -7.12 -0.60
C GLY A 430 11.39 -5.77 -0.36
N GLU A 431 10.28 -5.78 0.39
CA GLU A 431 9.60 -4.59 0.88
C GLU A 431 9.06 -4.81 2.29
N CYS A 432 9.01 -3.76 3.08
CA CYS A 432 8.22 -3.70 4.30
C CYS A 432 7.85 -2.26 4.63
N TYR A 433 6.88 -2.09 5.52
CA TYR A 433 6.47 -0.79 6.03
C TYR A 433 6.39 -0.81 7.55
N LEU A 434 6.46 0.38 8.15
CA LEU A 434 6.30 0.59 9.57
C LEU A 434 5.27 1.67 9.81
N THR A 435 4.42 1.47 10.81
CA THR A 435 3.48 2.49 11.27
C THR A 435 3.70 2.74 12.76
N ALA A 436 3.63 4.01 13.16
CA ALA A 436 3.63 4.35 14.58
C ALA A 436 2.24 4.11 15.19
N ASP A 437 2.21 3.64 16.43
CA ASP A 437 1.01 3.71 17.26
C ASP A 437 0.84 5.14 17.85
N LYS A 438 -0.21 5.31 18.67
CA LYS A 438 -0.52 6.59 19.32
C LYS A 438 0.56 7.11 20.27
N ASP A 439 1.45 6.24 20.75
CA ASP A 439 2.57 6.58 21.63
C ASP A 439 3.85 6.89 20.81
N GLY A 440 3.78 6.82 19.48
CA GLY A 440 4.89 7.05 18.56
C GLY A 440 5.78 5.81 18.36
N GLN A 441 5.39 4.64 18.86
CA GLN A 441 6.16 3.42 18.72
C GLN A 441 5.89 2.76 17.37
N TYR A 442 6.94 2.57 16.57
CA TYR A 442 6.83 1.90 15.27
C TYR A 442 6.78 0.38 15.40
N SER A 443 5.82 -0.21 14.70
CA SER A 443 5.76 -1.65 14.42
C SER A 443 6.04 -1.90 12.94
N CYS A 444 6.84 -2.93 12.64
CA CYS A 444 7.15 -3.31 11.26
C CYS A 444 6.22 -4.43 10.78
N PHE A 445 5.70 -4.25 9.57
CA PHE A 445 4.81 -5.18 8.89
C PHE A 445 5.52 -5.73 7.65
N PRO A 446 5.83 -7.03 7.60
CA PRO A 446 6.38 -7.65 6.41
C PRO A 446 5.33 -7.71 5.31
N CYS A 447 5.78 -7.64 4.06
CA CYS A 447 4.90 -7.77 2.90
C CYS A 447 5.59 -8.59 1.80
N GLU A 448 4.84 -8.92 0.75
CA GLU A 448 5.34 -9.58 -0.47
C GLU A 448 5.37 -8.57 -1.64
N GLY A 449 5.66 -7.30 -1.33
CA GLY A 449 5.52 -6.19 -2.25
C GLY A 449 6.32 -6.31 -3.54
N GLY A 450 7.50 -6.94 -3.51
CA GLY A 450 8.29 -7.20 -4.73
C GLY A 450 7.65 -8.23 -5.70
N HIS A 451 6.54 -8.84 -5.30
CA HIS A 451 5.75 -9.75 -6.12
C HIS A 451 4.57 -9.10 -6.86
N THR A 452 4.44 -7.77 -6.81
CA THR A 452 3.49 -7.01 -7.64
C THR A 452 3.76 -7.21 -9.13
N ASP A 453 2.73 -6.94 -9.94
CA ASP A 453 2.79 -7.12 -11.39
C ASP A 453 3.73 -6.08 -12.03
N PHE A 454 4.59 -6.53 -12.95
CA PHE A 454 5.41 -5.61 -13.75
C PHE A 454 4.57 -4.94 -14.85
N ALA A 455 4.53 -3.61 -14.85
CA ALA A 455 3.93 -2.81 -15.91
C ALA A 455 5.03 -2.35 -16.90
N PRO A 456 4.98 -2.71 -18.20
CA PRO A 456 5.98 -2.26 -19.17
C PRO A 456 5.78 -0.78 -19.53
N ALA A 457 6.87 0.00 -19.57
CA ALA A 457 6.83 1.44 -19.77
C ALA A 457 6.89 1.87 -21.24
N ASP A 458 7.51 1.11 -22.13
CA ASP A 458 7.69 1.49 -23.53
C ASP A 458 7.75 0.26 -24.45
N GLU A 459 8.02 0.48 -25.74
CA GLU A 459 8.04 -0.60 -26.74
C GLU A 459 9.11 -1.65 -26.42
N ILE A 460 10.31 -1.23 -25.98
CA ILE A 460 11.38 -2.18 -25.66
C ILE A 460 11.03 -3.01 -24.42
N GLU A 461 10.36 -2.40 -23.44
CA GLU A 461 9.87 -3.14 -22.27
C GLU A 461 8.66 -4.02 -22.58
N ILE A 462 7.79 -3.66 -23.53
CA ILE A 462 6.71 -4.54 -24.01
C ILE A 462 7.28 -5.78 -24.69
N GLU A 463 8.32 -5.62 -25.52
CA GLU A 463 9.03 -6.74 -26.12
C GLU A 463 9.70 -7.63 -25.06
N LEU A 464 10.39 -7.01 -24.08
CA LEU A 464 10.97 -7.72 -22.94
C LEU A 464 9.89 -8.47 -22.14
N TYR A 465 8.75 -7.83 -21.88
CA TYR A 465 7.61 -8.42 -21.18
C TYR A 465 7.11 -9.68 -21.88
N ASN A 466 6.90 -9.60 -23.20
CA ASN A 466 6.44 -10.73 -24.00
C ASN A 466 7.48 -11.87 -24.04
N SER A 467 8.76 -11.53 -24.18
CA SER A 467 9.86 -12.51 -24.15
C SER A 467 9.93 -13.26 -22.83
N ILE A 468 9.79 -12.57 -21.69
CA ILE A 468 9.80 -13.21 -20.37
C ILE A 468 8.55 -14.07 -20.15
N LYS A 469 7.37 -13.61 -20.62
CA LYS A 469 6.13 -14.40 -20.56
C LYS A 469 6.28 -15.73 -21.31
N GLU A 470 6.90 -15.70 -22.48
CA GLU A 470 7.23 -16.90 -23.26
C GLU A 470 8.23 -17.80 -22.52
N GLU A 471 9.34 -17.25 -22.00
CA GLU A 471 10.36 -18.00 -21.24
C GLU A 471 9.75 -18.70 -20.01
N LEU A 472 8.85 -18.03 -19.30
CA LEU A 472 8.21 -18.54 -18.09
C LEU A 472 7.00 -19.44 -18.38
N GLY A 473 6.52 -19.50 -19.63
CA GLY A 473 5.24 -20.14 -19.96
C GLY A 473 4.06 -19.52 -19.22
N CYS A 474 4.12 -18.23 -18.88
CA CYS A 474 3.03 -17.52 -18.21
C CYS A 474 2.29 -16.60 -19.20
N HIS A 475 1.00 -16.87 -19.40
CA HIS A 475 0.22 -16.16 -20.43
C HIS A 475 -0.39 -14.84 -19.95
N ARG A 476 -0.39 -14.56 -18.64
CA ARG A 476 -0.98 -13.34 -18.06
C ARG A 476 0.09 -12.34 -17.62
N ARG A 477 0.87 -12.67 -16.60
CA ARG A 477 1.75 -11.70 -15.95
C ARG A 477 2.91 -12.35 -15.21
N PHE A 478 3.87 -11.55 -14.76
CA PHE A 478 4.93 -11.95 -13.86
C PHE A 478 5.23 -10.83 -12.85
N SER A 479 5.96 -11.18 -11.79
CA SER A 479 6.30 -10.26 -10.70
C SER A 479 7.44 -9.32 -11.08
N VAL A 480 7.38 -8.06 -10.63
CA VAL A 480 8.41 -7.03 -10.85
C VAL A 480 9.81 -7.45 -10.39
N GLU A 481 9.95 -8.32 -9.38
CA GLU A 481 11.21 -8.97 -9.01
C GLU A 481 11.95 -9.61 -10.20
N ARG A 482 11.23 -10.07 -11.24
CA ARG A 482 11.85 -10.64 -12.46
C ARG A 482 12.61 -9.62 -13.30
N ILE A 483 12.43 -8.33 -13.03
CA ILE A 483 13.16 -7.21 -13.63
C ILE A 483 14.03 -6.55 -12.57
N VAL A 484 13.46 -6.22 -11.41
CA VAL A 484 14.09 -5.47 -10.33
C VAL A 484 14.70 -6.43 -9.31
N SER A 485 15.71 -7.19 -9.74
CA SER A 485 16.59 -7.97 -8.87
C SER A 485 17.92 -8.24 -9.57
N GLY A 486 18.88 -8.86 -8.88
CA GLY A 486 20.15 -9.29 -9.50
C GLY A 486 19.91 -10.28 -10.64
N PRO A 487 19.09 -11.33 -10.46
CA PRO A 487 18.63 -12.17 -11.56
C PRO A 487 17.86 -11.39 -12.63
N GLY A 488 17.04 -10.42 -12.25
CA GLY A 488 16.30 -9.58 -13.21
C GLY A 488 17.20 -8.76 -14.12
N LEU A 489 18.27 -8.15 -13.57
CA LEU A 489 19.28 -7.45 -14.37
C LEU A 489 19.96 -8.37 -15.40
N ALA A 490 20.17 -9.64 -15.05
CA ALA A 490 20.66 -10.65 -15.98
C ALA A 490 19.65 -10.98 -17.09
N THR A 491 18.36 -11.05 -16.75
CA THR A 491 17.25 -11.25 -17.71
C THR A 491 17.22 -10.12 -18.74
N ILE A 492 17.30 -8.86 -18.28
CA ILE A 492 17.30 -7.69 -19.18
C ILE A 492 18.49 -7.75 -20.14
N TYR A 493 19.71 -8.00 -19.63
CA TYR A 493 20.90 -8.12 -20.47
C TYR A 493 20.77 -9.25 -21.50
N ARG A 494 20.24 -10.41 -21.10
CA ARG A 494 20.04 -11.55 -22.01
C ARG A 494 19.11 -11.18 -23.16
N PHE A 495 17.98 -10.54 -22.86
CA PHE A 495 17.06 -10.04 -23.88
C PHE A 495 17.75 -9.05 -24.83
N LEU A 496 18.48 -8.06 -24.28
CA LEU A 496 19.19 -7.07 -25.10
C LEU A 496 20.29 -7.71 -25.98
N ALA A 497 21.02 -8.71 -25.47
CA ALA A 497 22.03 -9.43 -26.22
C ALA A 497 21.42 -10.27 -27.37
N GLN A 498 20.22 -10.81 -27.18
CA GLN A 498 19.47 -11.50 -28.24
C GLN A 498 18.90 -10.54 -29.27
N LYS A 499 18.37 -9.39 -28.83
CA LYS A 499 17.78 -8.36 -29.70
C LYS A 499 18.84 -7.61 -30.51
N PHE A 500 20.03 -7.41 -29.95
CA PHE A 500 21.13 -6.66 -30.56
C PHE A 500 22.43 -7.48 -30.59
N PRO A 501 22.50 -8.58 -31.35
CA PRO A 501 23.67 -9.47 -31.37
C PRO A 501 24.95 -8.76 -31.81
N ASP A 502 24.85 -7.78 -32.71
CA ASP A 502 25.99 -7.00 -33.22
C ASP A 502 26.62 -6.08 -32.16
N LYS A 503 25.91 -5.82 -31.05
CA LYS A 503 26.37 -4.97 -29.93
C LYS A 503 26.95 -5.77 -28.77
N VAL A 504 27.01 -7.10 -28.89
CA VAL A 504 27.48 -7.98 -27.82
C VAL A 504 29.01 -7.94 -27.73
N ASP A 505 29.53 -7.44 -26.61
CA ASP A 505 30.95 -7.62 -26.27
C ASP A 505 31.20 -9.06 -25.85
N LYS A 506 31.99 -9.78 -26.64
CA LYS A 506 32.29 -11.20 -26.42
C LYS A 506 32.90 -11.49 -25.06
N LYS A 507 33.82 -10.65 -24.58
CA LYS A 507 34.50 -10.87 -23.29
C LYS A 507 33.53 -10.75 -22.13
N VAL A 508 32.66 -9.74 -22.16
CA VAL A 508 31.63 -9.54 -21.14
C VAL A 508 30.59 -10.67 -21.21
N HIS A 509 30.19 -11.07 -22.42
CA HIS A 509 29.20 -12.12 -22.62
C HIS A 509 29.69 -13.50 -22.17
N ASP A 510 30.94 -13.87 -22.48
CA ASP A 510 31.54 -15.13 -22.01
C ASP A 510 31.63 -15.16 -20.47
N ALA A 511 32.00 -14.03 -19.84
CA ALA A 511 32.00 -13.90 -18.39
C ALA A 511 30.59 -14.02 -17.79
N PHE A 512 29.58 -13.42 -18.45
CA PHE A 512 28.17 -13.53 -18.06
C PHE A 512 27.69 -14.99 -18.12
N LEU A 513 27.97 -15.73 -19.20
CA LEU A 513 27.59 -17.13 -19.32
C LEU A 513 28.27 -18.00 -18.24
N ALA A 514 29.52 -17.70 -17.87
CA ALA A 514 30.26 -18.42 -16.84
C ALA A 514 29.77 -18.13 -15.40
N ALA A 515 29.16 -16.97 -15.16
CA ALA A 515 28.88 -16.45 -13.81
C ALA A 515 27.70 -17.11 -13.08
N LYS A 516 26.91 -17.98 -13.72
CA LYS A 516 25.75 -18.68 -13.13
C LYS A 516 24.83 -17.70 -12.35
N SER A 517 24.70 -17.84 -11.04
CA SER A 517 23.86 -16.99 -10.18
C SER A 517 24.40 -15.56 -9.99
N LEU A 518 25.64 -15.27 -10.40
CA LEU A 518 26.27 -13.96 -10.31
C LEU A 518 26.19 -13.17 -11.63
N GLN A 519 25.37 -13.62 -12.59
CA GLN A 519 25.18 -12.95 -13.87
C GLN A 519 24.84 -11.46 -13.74
N GLY A 520 23.91 -11.09 -12.86
CA GLY A 520 23.56 -9.69 -12.63
C GLY A 520 24.73 -8.86 -12.12
N LYS A 521 25.65 -9.45 -11.34
CA LYS A 521 26.87 -8.79 -10.90
C LYS A 521 27.78 -8.46 -12.09
N ILE A 522 27.94 -9.38 -13.04
CA ILE A 522 28.73 -9.12 -14.26
C ILE A 522 28.15 -7.94 -15.04
N VAL A 523 26.82 -7.89 -15.19
CA VAL A 523 26.15 -6.77 -15.87
C VAL A 523 26.42 -5.46 -15.10
N GLY A 524 26.21 -5.45 -13.79
CA GLY A 524 26.45 -4.25 -12.95
C GLY A 524 27.90 -3.76 -12.99
N ASP A 525 28.87 -4.65 -12.82
CA ASP A 525 30.31 -4.32 -12.83
C ASP A 525 30.76 -3.71 -14.17
N ASN A 526 30.11 -4.07 -15.28
CA ASN A 526 30.44 -3.59 -16.63
C ASN A 526 29.48 -2.49 -17.14
N ALA A 527 28.50 -2.06 -16.35
CA ALA A 527 27.49 -1.10 -16.80
C ALA A 527 28.06 0.27 -17.19
N LYS A 528 29.23 0.66 -16.66
CA LYS A 528 29.88 1.94 -17.02
C LYS A 528 30.68 1.87 -18.32
N THR A 529 31.08 0.68 -18.75
CA THR A 529 32.06 0.48 -19.82
C THR A 529 31.49 -0.28 -21.02
N ASN A 530 30.38 -0.99 -20.85
CA ASN A 530 29.74 -1.78 -21.89
C ASN A 530 28.33 -1.25 -22.22
N GLU A 531 28.03 -1.08 -23.51
CA GLU A 531 26.78 -0.49 -24.00
C GLU A 531 25.54 -1.25 -23.55
N LEU A 532 25.48 -2.57 -23.79
CA LEU A 532 24.31 -3.38 -23.42
C LEU A 532 24.15 -3.52 -21.90
N CYS A 533 25.25 -3.56 -21.15
CA CYS A 533 25.19 -3.55 -19.68
C CYS A 533 24.69 -2.22 -19.13
N ASN A 534 25.09 -1.10 -19.74
CA ASN A 534 24.56 0.23 -19.40
C ASN A 534 23.06 0.28 -19.66
N GLN A 535 22.62 -0.09 -20.87
CA GLN A 535 21.20 -0.10 -21.22
C GLN A 535 20.38 -1.02 -20.31
N ALA A 536 20.91 -2.19 -19.94
CA ALA A 536 20.27 -3.08 -18.98
C ALA A 536 20.13 -2.43 -17.60
N MET A 537 21.15 -1.72 -17.13
CA MET A 537 21.12 -0.98 -15.88
C MET A 537 20.13 0.19 -15.91
N GLU A 538 20.03 0.91 -17.03
CA GLU A 538 19.06 2.02 -17.18
C GLU A 538 17.60 1.52 -17.12
N ILE A 539 17.29 0.41 -17.81
CA ILE A 539 15.97 -0.24 -17.71
C ILE A 539 15.71 -0.74 -16.29
N PHE A 540 16.70 -1.37 -15.65
CA PHE A 540 16.59 -1.83 -14.26
C PHE A 540 16.29 -0.68 -13.29
N VAL A 541 17.02 0.44 -13.38
CA VAL A 541 16.86 1.58 -12.47
C VAL A 541 15.56 2.35 -12.74
N ASP A 542 15.12 2.45 -14.00
CA ASP A 542 13.80 3.02 -14.33
C ASP A 542 12.67 2.15 -13.75
N ALA A 543 12.71 0.82 -13.97
CA ALA A 543 11.75 -0.12 -13.40
C ALA A 543 11.75 -0.08 -11.86
N TYR A 544 12.93 0.02 -11.25
CA TYR A 544 13.06 0.13 -9.80
C TYR A 544 12.45 1.44 -9.28
N GLY A 545 12.70 2.57 -9.95
CA GLY A 545 12.06 3.85 -9.61
C GLY A 545 10.54 3.78 -9.72
N ARG A 546 10.01 3.15 -10.77
CA ARG A 546 8.55 2.99 -10.94
C ARG A 546 7.90 2.16 -9.85
N GLU A 547 8.53 1.05 -9.46
CA GLU A 547 8.04 0.20 -8.37
C GLU A 547 8.16 0.90 -7.01
N ALA A 548 9.27 1.59 -6.75
CA ALA A 548 9.42 2.44 -5.58
C ALA A 548 8.30 3.50 -5.49
N GLY A 549 7.99 4.17 -6.61
CA GLY A 549 6.87 5.09 -6.69
C GLY A 549 5.51 4.42 -6.44
N CYS A 550 5.32 3.18 -6.89
CA CYS A 550 4.10 2.42 -6.59
C CYS A 550 4.00 2.05 -5.11
N ALA A 551 5.09 1.61 -4.48
CA ALA A 551 5.16 1.37 -3.04
C ALA A 551 4.89 2.65 -2.25
N MET A 552 5.45 3.79 -2.66
CA MET A 552 5.19 5.09 -2.02
C MET A 552 3.72 5.50 -2.12
N LEU A 553 3.05 5.25 -3.24
CA LEU A 553 1.60 5.48 -3.36
C LEU A 553 0.79 4.60 -2.39
N LYS A 554 1.24 3.38 -2.10
CA LYS A 554 0.55 2.42 -1.22
C LYS A 554 0.76 2.70 0.26
N TYR A 555 1.90 3.25 0.64
CA TYR A 555 2.23 3.49 2.05
C TYR A 555 2.19 4.97 2.47
N LEU A 556 2.26 5.90 1.51
CA LEU A 556 2.52 7.34 1.72
C LEU A 556 3.52 7.62 2.86
N PRO A 557 4.77 7.13 2.73
CA PRO A 557 5.71 7.06 3.84
C PRO A 557 6.40 8.40 4.15
N ARG A 558 5.64 9.39 4.64
CA ARG A 558 6.12 10.73 5.02
C ARG A 558 7.14 10.72 6.17
N GLY A 559 7.24 9.63 6.93
CA GLY A 559 8.32 9.43 7.91
C GLY A 559 9.66 9.10 7.24
N GLY A 560 9.63 8.65 5.97
CA GLY A 560 10.78 8.39 5.13
C GLY A 560 10.62 7.13 4.27
N PHE A 561 11.10 7.20 3.04
CA PHE A 561 11.22 6.07 2.13
C PHE A 561 12.69 5.67 1.96
N TYR A 562 13.00 4.40 2.18
CA TYR A 562 14.38 3.93 2.27
C TYR A 562 14.68 2.87 1.20
N ILE A 563 15.62 3.18 0.31
CA ILE A 563 16.19 2.25 -0.66
C ILE A 563 17.28 1.44 0.05
N THR A 564 17.03 0.16 0.24
CA THR A 564 17.94 -0.81 0.86
C THR A 564 18.42 -1.83 -0.17
N GLY A 565 19.08 -2.89 0.29
CA GLY A 565 19.59 -3.96 -0.57
C GLY A 565 20.96 -3.64 -1.19
N GLY A 566 21.66 -4.68 -1.64
CA GLY A 566 23.05 -4.57 -2.04
C GLY A 566 23.30 -4.04 -3.46
N LEU A 567 22.26 -3.89 -4.30
CA LEU A 567 22.45 -3.45 -5.69
C LEU A 567 22.58 -1.93 -5.84
N ALA A 568 21.75 -1.14 -5.14
CA ALA A 568 21.77 0.32 -5.26
C ALA A 568 23.09 0.93 -4.74
N PRO A 569 23.62 0.55 -3.55
CA PRO A 569 24.89 1.07 -3.05
C PRO A 569 26.10 0.73 -3.93
N LYS A 570 26.03 -0.35 -4.73
CA LYS A 570 27.10 -0.73 -5.67
C LYS A 570 27.04 0.02 -7.00
N ASN A 571 25.94 0.72 -7.28
CA ASN A 571 25.67 1.40 -8.55
C ASN A 571 25.22 2.85 -8.34
N LEU A 572 25.81 3.55 -7.35
CA LEU A 572 25.36 4.86 -6.87
C LEU A 572 25.09 5.88 -7.98
N ASP A 573 25.97 5.98 -8.99
CA ASP A 573 25.84 6.99 -10.05
C ASP A 573 24.49 6.93 -10.79
N TYR A 574 23.88 5.75 -10.91
CA TYR A 574 22.57 5.60 -11.56
C TYR A 574 21.42 6.11 -10.69
N PHE A 575 21.58 6.12 -9.38
CA PHE A 575 20.59 6.60 -8.42
C PHE A 575 20.79 8.08 -8.05
N THR A 576 22.02 8.60 -8.14
CA THR A 576 22.35 9.97 -7.70
C THR A 576 22.62 10.94 -8.84
N GLN A 577 23.32 10.54 -9.91
CA GLN A 577 23.76 11.47 -10.97
C GLN A 577 22.89 11.43 -12.22
N LYS A 578 22.45 10.23 -12.65
CA LYS A 578 21.67 10.08 -13.89
C LYS A 578 20.20 10.48 -13.77
N ASP A 579 19.70 10.68 -12.55
CA ASP A 579 18.31 11.08 -12.25
C ASP A 579 17.23 10.14 -12.86
N ILE A 580 17.60 8.89 -13.18
CA ILE A 580 16.66 7.91 -13.77
C ILE A 580 15.66 7.47 -12.71
N PHE A 581 16.15 7.09 -11.53
CA PHE A 581 15.35 6.55 -10.45
C PHE A 581 14.27 7.52 -9.96
N LEU A 582 14.64 8.77 -9.64
CA LEU A 582 13.70 9.77 -9.11
C LEU A 582 12.70 10.22 -10.18
N LYS A 583 13.13 10.46 -11.41
CA LYS A 583 12.19 10.74 -12.52
C LYS A 583 11.16 9.63 -12.71
N ALA A 584 11.60 8.37 -12.66
CA ALA A 584 10.70 7.23 -12.75
C ALA A 584 9.75 7.12 -11.55
N CYS A 585 10.27 7.37 -10.35
CA CYS A 585 9.52 7.37 -9.09
C CYS A 585 8.42 8.44 -9.07
N PHE A 586 8.79 9.69 -9.39
CA PHE A 586 7.89 10.84 -9.36
C PHE A 586 7.02 11.00 -10.59
N ASN A 587 7.22 10.22 -11.66
CA ASN A 587 6.27 10.15 -12.74
C ASN A 587 5.02 9.39 -12.28
N LYS A 588 4.15 10.04 -11.47
CA LYS A 588 2.83 9.58 -11.00
C LYS A 588 1.65 10.47 -11.42
N GLY A 589 1.89 11.48 -12.26
CA GLY A 589 0.83 12.27 -12.91
C GLY A 589 0.32 13.34 -11.96
N ARG A 590 -0.99 13.46 -11.76
CA ARG A 590 -1.55 14.48 -10.86
C ARG A 590 -1.10 14.33 -9.39
N VAL A 591 -0.69 13.12 -8.99
CA VAL A 591 -0.23 12.82 -7.62
C VAL A 591 1.30 12.90 -7.47
N SER A 592 2.03 13.34 -8.51
CA SER A 592 3.48 13.57 -8.43
C SER A 592 3.90 14.47 -7.26
N PRO A 593 3.22 15.61 -6.98
CA PRO A 593 3.58 16.46 -5.83
C PRO A 593 3.49 15.74 -4.49
N ALA A 594 2.56 14.77 -4.35
CA ALA A 594 2.45 13.98 -3.13
C ALA A 594 3.69 13.11 -2.92
N LEU A 595 4.30 12.57 -3.99
CA LEU A 595 5.53 11.78 -3.87
C LEU A 595 6.78 12.65 -3.69
N GLU A 596 6.84 13.80 -4.34
CA GLU A 596 7.96 14.75 -4.23
C GLU A 596 8.14 15.27 -2.79
N ALA A 597 7.06 15.35 -2.01
CA ALA A 597 7.13 15.72 -0.61
C ALA A 597 7.51 14.54 0.32
N ILE A 598 7.88 13.35 -0.19
CA ILE A 598 8.34 12.23 0.64
C ILE A 598 9.86 12.24 0.71
N PRO A 599 10.47 12.27 1.91
CA PRO A 599 11.92 12.16 2.00
C PRO A 599 12.41 10.78 1.57
N ILE A 600 13.38 10.72 0.67
CA ILE A 600 13.93 9.46 0.12
C ILE A 600 15.40 9.31 0.48
N TYR A 601 15.77 8.15 1.01
CA TYR A 601 17.12 7.83 1.46
C TYR A 601 17.64 6.55 0.80
N LEU A 602 18.90 6.55 0.38
CA LEU A 602 19.62 5.34 -0.05
C LEU A 602 20.55 4.90 1.07
N VAL A 603 20.30 3.72 1.64
CA VAL A 603 21.04 3.18 2.79
C VAL A 603 22.37 2.59 2.34
N LEU A 604 23.46 2.94 3.02
CA LEU A 604 24.82 2.51 2.70
C LEU A 604 25.32 1.35 3.56
N THR A 605 24.71 1.12 4.73
CA THR A 605 25.16 0.07 5.66
C THR A 605 24.64 -1.32 5.27
N GLU A 606 25.47 -2.35 5.47
CA GLU A 606 25.15 -3.75 5.14
C GLU A 606 24.61 -4.55 6.34
N ASP A 607 24.78 -4.07 7.57
CA ASP A 607 24.41 -4.75 8.83
C ASP A 607 22.98 -4.42 9.32
N LEU A 608 22.18 -3.74 8.51
CA LEU A 608 20.87 -3.18 8.90
C LEU A 608 19.91 -4.23 9.48
N GLY A 609 19.90 -5.44 8.91
CA GLY A 609 19.06 -6.54 9.39
C GLY A 609 19.45 -7.03 10.79
N GLU A 610 20.76 -7.08 11.09
CA GLU A 610 21.25 -7.47 12.42
C GLU A 610 20.89 -6.40 13.46
N ARG A 611 21.03 -5.12 13.11
CA ARG A 611 20.63 -4.00 13.97
C ARG A 611 19.14 -4.02 14.30
N GLY A 612 18.29 -4.29 13.31
CA GLY A 612 16.85 -4.33 13.56
C GLY A 612 16.40 -5.56 14.35
N ALA A 613 17.05 -6.71 14.17
CA ALA A 613 16.83 -7.87 15.03
C ALA A 613 17.22 -7.57 16.48
N HIS A 614 18.34 -6.88 16.68
CA HIS A 614 18.77 -6.41 18.01
C HIS A 614 17.78 -5.38 18.59
N TYR A 615 17.36 -4.39 17.82
CA TYR A 615 16.39 -3.39 18.25
C TYR A 615 15.06 -4.04 18.69
N TYR A 616 14.56 -4.99 17.92
CA TYR A 616 13.34 -5.72 18.28
C TYR A 616 13.53 -6.57 19.54
N ALA A 617 14.69 -7.22 19.70
CA ALA A 617 15.01 -7.94 20.94
C ALA A 617 15.04 -7.00 22.16
N TYR A 618 15.54 -5.78 22.01
CA TYR A 618 15.49 -4.76 23.06
C TYR A 618 14.06 -4.35 23.42
N GLN A 619 13.19 -4.13 22.42
CA GLN A 619 11.77 -3.84 22.66
C GLN A 619 11.06 -4.97 23.42
N LEU A 620 11.37 -6.24 23.09
CA LEU A 620 10.83 -7.39 23.82
C LEU A 620 11.29 -7.38 25.28
N LEU A 621 12.56 -7.10 25.54
CA LEU A 621 13.11 -7.02 26.89
C LEU A 621 12.43 -5.93 27.72
N GLU A 622 12.20 -4.74 27.16
CA GLU A 622 11.47 -3.68 27.85
C GLU A 622 10.03 -4.09 28.16
N SER A 623 9.31 -4.66 27.19
CA SER A 623 7.94 -5.13 27.42
C SER A 623 7.86 -6.17 28.55
N TYR A 624 8.86 -7.06 28.63
CA TYR A 624 8.97 -8.07 29.68
C TYR A 624 9.28 -7.43 31.04
N ASN A 625 10.23 -6.49 31.10
CA ASN A 625 10.57 -5.77 32.33
C ASN A 625 9.37 -4.95 32.85
N HIS A 626 8.60 -4.31 31.97
CA HIS A 626 7.36 -3.63 32.33
C HIS A 626 6.33 -4.59 32.93
N SER A 627 6.19 -5.79 32.36
CA SER A 627 5.27 -6.82 32.89
C SER A 627 5.66 -7.34 34.28
N LEU A 628 6.95 -7.27 34.64
CA LEU A 628 7.48 -7.74 35.92
C LEU A 628 7.56 -6.65 37.01
N LEU A 629 7.84 -5.40 36.63
CA LEU A 629 8.18 -4.32 37.59
C LEU A 629 7.04 -3.31 37.84
N GLY A 630 5.95 -3.35 37.05
CA GLY A 630 4.91 -2.32 37.08
C GLY A 630 5.42 -0.94 36.65
N ASP A 631 4.51 0.03 36.47
CA ASP A 631 4.76 1.39 35.94
C ASP A 631 5.58 2.30 36.90
N THR A 632 6.70 1.84 37.43
CA THR A 632 7.48 2.58 38.45
C THR A 632 8.74 3.25 37.91
N ILE A 633 9.06 3.13 36.61
CA ILE A 633 10.26 3.77 36.03
C ILE A 633 9.87 4.60 34.80
N ALA A 634 10.24 5.88 34.84
CA ALA A 634 9.90 6.89 33.87
C ALA A 634 10.33 6.53 32.43
N ARG A 635 9.43 6.80 31.46
CA ARG A 635 9.64 6.64 30.02
C ARG A 635 10.74 7.60 29.53
N GLU A 636 11.99 7.16 29.41
CA GLU A 636 12.97 7.78 28.49
C GLU A 636 12.73 7.19 27.09
N ARG A 637 12.63 8.03 26.05
CA ARG A 637 12.37 7.56 24.67
C ARG A 637 13.49 6.63 24.20
N VAL A 638 13.14 5.38 23.86
CA VAL A 638 14.04 4.32 23.34
C VAL A 638 14.91 4.80 22.18
N GLN A 639 14.40 5.71 21.33
CA GLN A 639 15.12 6.27 20.19
C GLN A 639 16.35 7.10 20.59
N GLU A 640 16.28 7.86 21.70
CA GLU A 640 17.37 8.78 22.11
C GLU A 640 18.54 8.06 22.77
N LYS A 641 18.27 6.98 23.50
CA LYS A 641 19.30 6.15 24.17
C LYS A 641 20.07 5.26 23.19
N PHE A 642 19.39 4.78 22.14
CA PHE A 642 20.01 3.99 21.08
C PHE A 642 20.95 4.83 20.19
N ALA A 643 20.60 6.10 19.93
CA ALA A 643 21.39 6.99 19.08
C ALA A 643 22.76 7.38 19.68
N THR A 644 22.89 7.32 21.01
CA THR A 644 24.05 7.84 21.76
C THR A 644 25.05 6.76 22.20
N THR A 645 24.74 5.48 22.01
CA THR A 645 25.60 4.37 22.48
C THR A 645 26.55 3.88 21.38
N ASP A 646 27.83 3.66 21.73
CA ASP A 646 28.85 3.15 20.80
C ASP A 646 28.79 1.62 20.70
N HIS A 647 27.97 1.15 19.75
CA HIS A 647 27.55 -0.25 19.68
C HIS A 647 28.66 -1.23 19.25
N LEU A 648 29.76 -0.78 18.65
CA LEU A 648 30.91 -1.63 18.24
C LEU A 648 31.53 -2.41 19.41
N ALA A 649 31.54 -1.84 20.61
CA ALA A 649 32.02 -2.50 21.83
C ALA A 649 31.00 -3.51 22.42
N LEU A 650 29.70 -3.30 22.17
CA LEU A 650 28.64 -4.22 22.60
C LEU A 650 28.51 -5.40 21.63
N TYR A 651 28.66 -5.14 20.32
CA TYR A 651 28.67 -6.13 19.25
C TYR A 651 29.77 -7.17 19.43
N SER A 652 30.98 -6.78 19.85
CA SER A 652 32.08 -7.74 20.09
C SER A 652 31.79 -8.69 21.24
N THR A 653 31.01 -8.28 22.25
CA THR A 653 30.72 -9.10 23.42
C THR A 653 29.53 -10.03 23.17
N ILE A 654 28.49 -9.58 22.47
CA ILE A 654 27.28 -10.38 22.16
C ILE A 654 27.52 -11.30 20.95
N ALA A 655 28.19 -10.82 19.90
CA ALA A 655 28.54 -11.66 18.74
C ALA A 655 29.59 -12.71 19.09
N ALA A 656 30.53 -12.45 20.01
CA ALA A 656 31.45 -13.48 20.50
C ALA A 656 30.71 -14.62 21.21
N VAL A 657 29.64 -14.32 21.95
CA VAL A 657 28.80 -15.33 22.60
C VAL A 657 27.96 -16.10 21.56
N GLY A 658 27.32 -15.41 20.61
CA GLY A 658 26.52 -16.04 19.55
C GLY A 658 27.32 -16.91 18.58
N VAL A 659 28.52 -16.47 18.16
CA VAL A 659 29.41 -17.23 17.27
C VAL A 659 30.08 -18.39 18.03
N ALA A 660 30.50 -18.20 19.29
CA ALA A 660 31.05 -19.30 20.09
C ALA A 660 30.02 -20.41 20.32
N VAL A 661 28.77 -20.04 20.62
CA VAL A 661 27.67 -21.01 20.78
C VAL A 661 27.36 -21.70 19.44
N GLY A 662 27.30 -20.96 18.32
CA GLY A 662 27.06 -21.53 16.98
C GLY A 662 28.16 -22.49 16.49
N VAL A 663 29.44 -22.18 16.76
CA VAL A 663 30.57 -23.05 16.38
C VAL A 663 30.66 -24.29 17.27
N VAL A 664 30.34 -24.16 18.57
CA VAL A 664 30.29 -25.30 19.49
C VAL A 664 29.11 -26.23 19.14
N LEU A 665 27.92 -25.69 18.84
CA LEU A 665 26.76 -26.47 18.38
C LEU A 665 26.99 -27.13 17.02
N GLY A 666 27.65 -26.45 16.08
CA GLY A 666 28.01 -27.01 14.77
C GLY A 666 28.95 -28.22 14.87
N ASN A 667 29.77 -28.29 15.93
CA ASN A 667 30.66 -29.41 16.19
C ASN A 667 30.00 -30.53 17.03
N VAL A 668 29.00 -30.20 17.86
CA VAL A 668 28.23 -31.17 18.64
C VAL A 668 27.16 -31.86 17.79
N LEU A 669 26.54 -31.17 16.83
CA LEU A 669 25.53 -31.73 15.90
C LEU A 669 26.15 -32.45 14.69
N ARG A 670 27.49 -32.41 14.54
CA ARG A 670 28.26 -33.20 13.55
C ARG A 670 28.75 -34.55 14.07
N LYS A 671 28.61 -34.82 15.36
CA LYS A 671 28.80 -36.15 15.97
C LYS A 671 27.43 -36.74 16.26
#